data_AF-A0A162JD06-F1
#
_entry.id   AF-A0A162JD06-F1
#
_cell.length_a   1.000
_cell.length_b   1.000
_cell.length_c   1.000
_cell.angle_alpha   90.00
_cell.angle_beta   90.00
_cell.angle_gamma   90.00
#
_symmetry.space_group_name_H-M   'P 1'
#
loop_
_entity.id
_entity.type
_entity.pdbx_description
1 polymer ?
#
loop_
_entity_poly.entity_id
_entity_poly.type
_entity_poly.pdbx_seq_one_letter_code
_entity_poly.pdbx_strand_id
1 'polypeptide(L)'
;MRPFTLLLLALAGPGSVTAVLTDPSITSQVRVAYHGETGMVVSWNTFKQLSQPTVNYGLSKDALTSVASSDVSITYPTSLTYNNHVWIDGLLPDTTYYYQPQDLLANETVFGPYSFKTARPAGDFTPYSVAFVCDLGTMGYPGLSDIPNSKTDANEVLTPGEKTTIDSLTSQLGTYDFVVHPGDLAYSDYWVKEELAGYINDTIENGVVIYETILNEFYDEMEAISAFRPYMIGVGNHEANCDNGGAGKYDSSICVEGQTNFTGVRNHFRMPADVSGGEGNFWYSFDYGMAHYVFFNTETDLGNGLLNDEQDPYFAGPFGAYPNAQVDWLQQDLAAVDRCKTPWVVALGHRPWFSSGDNCDNCSSAFAALFEQHQVDVVLQGHFHVYERNVPIFANGTIDPAGYDNPSTPWYVINGIAGHWGGMDVFTYPLDPWHAFGLSDDNATYGWSRLHFYNQTHLRHEFVASNNDSILDTTILYKAHDTVVCPSRNTTSSASASSLLPSNTAAASSLSTSSAAASTASAAPSSSGAGISASASASAGTPASYTTSTVLSTTVYTVTSCAPTVTNCPLHQVTTEVLTLYTTVCPVTAAETTTHTGKPTKTETAEGTETETETAVATKQSTSPAHTGAAGGSSPPKGSAPPQGSPYATAPGQNKTITASSAPSSVVTSGAGHVAEQVAGMWLAVLAGVAVLL
;
A
#
# COMPACT_ATOMS: atom_id res chain seq x y z
N MET A 1 -26.43 35.37 3.35
CA MET A 1 -25.81 35.70 4.64
C MET A 1 -26.79 35.39 5.77
N ARG A 2 -26.60 34.27 6.46
CA ARG A 2 -27.14 33.98 7.81
C ARG A 2 -25.93 33.49 8.62
N PRO A 3 -25.76 33.89 9.88
CA PRO A 3 -24.59 33.47 10.66
C PRO A 3 -24.71 31.99 11.02
N PHE A 4 -23.63 31.24 10.82
CA PHE A 4 -23.46 29.94 11.47
C PHE A 4 -23.17 30.19 12.95
N THR A 5 -24.02 29.67 13.83
CA THR A 5 -23.76 29.63 15.26
C THR A 5 -22.94 28.37 15.53
N LEU A 6 -21.72 28.51 16.09
CA LEU A 6 -21.00 27.38 16.67
C LEU A 6 -21.87 26.77 17.78
N LEU A 7 -22.37 25.56 17.54
CA LEU A 7 -22.98 24.74 18.58
C LEU A 7 -21.93 23.74 19.04
N LEU A 8 -21.14 24.10 20.06
CA LEU A 8 -20.33 23.11 20.77
C LEU A 8 -21.27 22.01 21.29
N LEU A 9 -20.98 20.75 20.98
CA LEU A 9 -21.70 19.61 21.54
C LEU A 9 -21.48 19.56 23.05
N ALA A 10 -22.52 19.95 23.80
CA ALA A 10 -22.60 19.85 25.26
C ALA A 10 -23.67 18.82 25.66
N LEU A 11 -23.69 17.66 24.98
CA LEU A 11 -24.67 16.59 25.17
C LEU A 11 -24.06 15.18 25.26
N ALA A 12 -22.78 15.08 25.63
CA ALA A 12 -22.25 13.89 26.28
C ALA A 12 -22.05 14.18 27.78
N GLY A 13 -22.16 13.16 28.64
CA GLY A 13 -21.93 13.31 30.07
C GLY A 13 -20.52 13.88 30.35
N PRO A 14 -20.35 14.84 31.27
CA PRO A 14 -19.10 15.62 31.41
C PRO A 14 -17.87 14.83 31.92
N GLY A 15 -17.98 13.50 32.09
CA GLY A 15 -16.90 12.63 32.52
C GLY A 15 -16.18 11.88 31.39
N SER A 16 -16.84 11.58 30.28
CA SER A 16 -16.32 10.65 29.26
C SER A 16 -15.44 11.36 28.23
N VAL A 17 -16.03 12.29 27.46
CA VAL A 17 -15.33 12.98 26.35
C VAL A 17 -14.16 13.83 26.86
N THR A 18 -14.32 14.48 28.01
CA THR A 18 -13.26 15.33 28.59
C THR A 18 -12.04 14.54 29.06
N ALA A 19 -12.19 13.26 29.44
CA ALA A 19 -11.07 12.41 29.80
C ALA A 19 -10.24 12.03 28.57
N VAL A 20 -10.93 11.57 27.50
CA VAL A 20 -10.32 11.16 26.23
C VAL A 20 -9.62 12.32 25.50
N LEU A 21 -10.20 13.52 25.52
CA LEU A 21 -9.57 14.75 25.02
C LEU A 21 -8.29 15.18 25.79
N THR A 22 -7.90 14.44 26.83
CA THR A 22 -6.69 14.67 27.62
C THR A 22 -5.87 13.40 27.83
N ASP A 23 -6.13 12.34 27.04
CA ASP A 23 -5.37 11.09 27.18
C ASP A 23 -3.89 11.33 26.83
N PRO A 24 -2.94 11.10 27.76
CA PRO A 24 -1.52 11.26 27.48
C PRO A 24 -0.95 10.15 26.59
N SER A 25 -1.72 9.12 26.18
CA SER A 25 -1.26 8.10 25.23
C SER A 25 -1.28 8.55 23.76
N ILE A 26 -2.24 9.40 23.38
CA ILE A 26 -2.45 9.81 21.98
C ILE A 26 -1.20 10.54 21.46
N THR A 27 -0.64 10.03 20.36
CA THR A 27 0.58 10.59 19.77
C THR A 27 0.26 11.76 18.83
N SER A 28 1.27 12.47 18.32
CA SER A 28 1.02 13.40 17.21
C SER A 28 0.77 12.71 15.86
N GLN A 29 0.78 11.39 15.78
CA GLN A 29 0.38 10.61 14.61
C GLN A 29 1.11 11.08 13.34
N VAL A 30 2.41 11.31 13.49
CA VAL A 30 3.24 12.00 12.49
C VAL A 30 3.33 11.16 11.22
N ARG A 31 2.93 11.74 10.09
CA ARG A 31 2.80 11.04 8.80
C ARG A 31 3.26 11.89 7.63
N VAL A 32 3.94 11.29 6.66
CA VAL A 32 4.41 11.97 5.45
C VAL A 32 3.85 11.36 4.17
N ALA A 33 3.67 12.17 3.12
CA ALA A 33 3.17 11.74 1.81
C ALA A 33 3.82 12.55 0.67
N TYR A 34 4.10 11.90 -0.47
CA TYR A 34 4.72 12.56 -1.62
C TYR A 34 3.85 13.70 -2.18
N HIS A 35 4.49 14.79 -2.60
CA HIS A 35 3.85 15.93 -3.25
C HIS A 35 4.58 16.27 -4.55
N GLY A 36 4.39 15.40 -5.55
CA GLY A 36 5.19 15.42 -6.79
C GLY A 36 6.65 15.02 -6.58
N GLU A 37 7.49 15.21 -7.61
CA GLU A 37 8.91 14.80 -7.59
C GLU A 37 9.78 15.53 -6.55
N THR A 38 9.39 16.76 -6.16
CA THR A 38 10.22 17.69 -5.37
C THR A 38 9.52 18.22 -4.12
N GLY A 39 8.43 17.57 -3.69
CA GLY A 39 7.63 17.97 -2.54
C GLY A 39 7.29 16.83 -1.59
N MET A 40 6.99 17.19 -0.35
CA MET A 40 6.52 16.29 0.70
C MET A 40 5.47 17.03 1.54
N VAL A 41 4.34 16.40 1.82
CA VAL A 41 3.44 16.87 2.88
C VAL A 41 3.81 16.17 4.18
N VAL A 42 3.95 16.95 5.25
CA VAL A 42 4.06 16.48 6.63
C VAL A 42 2.74 16.78 7.34
N SER A 43 2.10 15.77 7.92
CA SER A 43 0.87 15.91 8.69
C SER A 43 1.04 15.39 10.11
N TRP A 44 0.37 16.02 11.08
CA TRP A 44 0.39 15.60 12.48
C TRP A 44 -0.80 16.19 13.27
N ASN A 45 -1.11 15.60 14.40
CA ASN A 45 -2.28 15.89 15.22
C ASN A 45 -1.91 16.66 16.50
N THR A 46 -2.79 17.57 16.92
CA THR A 46 -2.63 18.38 18.16
C THR A 46 -3.97 18.61 18.88
N PHE A 47 -4.01 18.64 20.22
CA PHE A 47 -5.23 18.92 21.00
C PHE A 47 -5.78 20.37 20.87
N LYS A 48 -5.04 21.26 20.21
CA LYS A 48 -5.40 22.67 19.98
C LYS A 48 -5.23 23.01 18.50
N GLN A 49 -6.01 23.95 18.00
CA GLN A 49 -5.78 24.55 16.70
C GLN A 49 -4.46 25.34 16.71
N LEU A 50 -3.62 25.15 15.70
CA LEU A 50 -2.43 25.94 15.47
C LEU A 50 -2.77 27.09 14.51
N SER A 51 -2.36 28.32 14.84
CA SER A 51 -2.52 29.46 13.93
C SER A 51 -1.53 29.44 12.75
N GLN A 52 -0.45 28.66 12.89
CA GLN A 52 0.59 28.49 11.88
C GLN A 52 1.33 27.16 12.12
N PRO A 53 0.76 26.00 11.71
CA PRO A 53 1.49 24.75 11.63
C PRO A 53 2.86 24.96 10.99
N THR A 54 3.92 24.47 11.64
CA THR A 54 5.30 24.73 11.23
C THR A 54 6.15 23.48 11.37
N VAL A 55 7.00 23.22 10.37
CA VAL A 55 7.97 22.12 10.34
C VAL A 55 9.37 22.70 10.11
N ASN A 56 10.31 22.36 10.99
CA ASN A 56 11.73 22.62 10.78
C ASN A 56 12.32 21.41 10.04
N TYR A 57 13.16 21.63 9.03
CA TYR A 57 13.75 20.55 8.23
C TYR A 57 15.17 20.86 7.74
N GLY A 58 15.91 19.85 7.29
CA GLY A 58 17.25 20.02 6.76
C GLY A 58 17.92 18.72 6.31
N LEU A 59 19.12 18.83 5.73
CA LEU A 59 19.92 17.69 5.25
C LEU A 59 20.75 17.03 6.38
N SER A 60 20.62 17.49 7.62
CA SER A 60 21.29 16.92 8.78
C SER A 60 20.36 16.95 9.99
N LYS A 61 20.27 15.84 10.72
CA LYS A 61 19.55 15.73 11.99
C LYS A 61 19.98 16.78 13.02
N ASP A 62 21.25 17.18 13.00
CA ASP A 62 21.82 18.11 13.98
C ASP A 62 21.65 19.59 13.53
N ALA A 63 21.07 19.83 12.35
CA ALA A 63 20.92 21.16 11.75
C ALA A 63 19.69 21.25 10.82
N LEU A 64 18.51 21.40 11.43
CA LEU A 64 17.26 21.71 10.72
C LEU A 64 17.21 23.22 10.36
N THR A 65 17.96 23.61 9.33
CA THR A 65 18.17 25.03 8.97
C THR A 65 17.06 25.66 8.15
N SER A 66 16.12 24.87 7.64
CA SER A 66 14.99 25.32 6.82
C SER A 66 13.69 25.21 7.61
N VAL A 67 12.69 26.01 7.23
CA VAL A 67 11.37 26.06 7.89
C VAL A 67 10.30 26.14 6.81
N ALA A 68 9.26 25.33 6.95
CA ALA A 68 8.03 25.39 6.17
C ALA A 68 6.84 25.60 7.12
N SER A 69 5.80 26.29 6.67
CA SER A 69 4.59 26.51 7.48
C SER A 69 3.34 26.70 6.61
N SER A 70 2.18 26.39 7.15
CA SER A 70 0.88 26.59 6.50
C SER A 70 -0.09 27.37 7.40
N ASP A 71 -1.30 27.61 6.90
CA ASP A 71 -2.49 28.02 7.65
C ASP A 71 -3.49 26.85 7.88
N VAL A 72 -3.09 25.61 7.56
CA VAL A 72 -3.98 24.44 7.55
C VAL A 72 -3.87 23.67 8.87
N SER A 73 -4.60 24.15 9.88
CA SER A 73 -4.92 23.42 11.12
C SER A 73 -6.43 23.25 11.21
N ILE A 74 -6.92 22.06 10.96
CA ILE A 74 -8.35 21.75 10.70
C ILE A 74 -8.86 20.65 11.63
N THR A 75 -10.16 20.61 11.86
CA THR A 75 -10.83 19.58 12.65
C THR A 75 -12.26 19.41 12.14
N TYR A 76 -12.93 18.34 12.54
CA TYR A 76 -14.34 18.08 12.27
C TYR A 76 -15.08 17.82 13.59
N PRO A 77 -16.41 18.00 13.67
CA PRO A 77 -17.12 18.16 14.96
C PRO A 77 -17.10 16.99 15.95
N THR A 78 -16.64 15.82 15.51
CA THR A 78 -16.47 14.62 16.34
C THR A 78 -15.01 14.34 16.69
N SER A 79 -14.05 14.97 16.00
CA SER A 79 -12.63 14.69 16.16
C SER A 79 -12.09 15.05 17.54
N LEU A 80 -11.21 14.20 18.07
CA LEU A 80 -10.45 14.47 19.30
C LEU A 80 -9.29 15.45 19.10
N THR A 81 -8.87 15.68 17.85
CA THR A 81 -7.65 16.42 17.52
C THR A 81 -7.86 17.50 16.44
N TYR A 82 -6.86 18.34 16.27
CA TYR A 82 -6.67 19.18 15.10
C TYR A 82 -5.61 18.55 14.22
N ASN A 83 -5.97 18.34 12.97
CA ASN A 83 -5.13 17.84 11.90
C ASN A 83 -4.36 19.00 11.27
N ASN A 84 -3.05 18.95 11.33
CA ASN A 84 -2.14 19.97 10.81
C ASN A 84 -1.44 19.43 9.57
N HIS A 85 -1.32 20.24 8.51
CA HIS A 85 -0.67 19.83 7.27
C HIS A 85 0.27 20.92 6.77
N VAL A 86 1.54 20.59 6.60
CA VAL A 86 2.56 21.49 6.04
C VAL A 86 3.17 20.84 4.80
N TRP A 87 3.00 21.50 3.67
CA TRP A 87 3.74 21.19 2.45
C TRP A 87 5.16 21.78 2.53
N ILE A 88 6.14 20.96 2.17
CA ILE A 88 7.53 21.36 1.96
C ILE A 88 7.85 21.20 0.48
N ASP A 89 8.22 22.30 -0.18
CA ASP A 89 8.51 22.38 -1.61
C ASP A 89 10.01 22.55 -1.90
N GLY A 90 10.38 22.49 -3.19
CA GLY A 90 11.75 22.76 -3.64
C GLY A 90 12.80 21.78 -3.13
N LEU A 91 12.39 20.59 -2.70
CA LEU A 91 13.29 19.55 -2.19
C LEU A 91 14.08 18.91 -3.33
N LEU A 92 15.31 18.49 -3.03
CA LEU A 92 16.10 17.67 -3.95
C LEU A 92 15.45 16.28 -4.07
N PRO A 93 15.36 15.69 -5.27
CA PRO A 93 14.85 14.33 -5.45
C PRO A 93 15.87 13.29 -4.94
N ASP A 94 15.40 12.06 -4.70
CA ASP A 94 16.14 10.94 -4.09
C ASP A 94 16.99 11.31 -2.85
N THR A 95 16.57 12.30 -2.07
CA THR A 95 17.36 12.89 -1.00
C THR A 95 16.70 12.66 0.36
N THR A 96 17.50 12.22 1.34
CA THR A 96 17.05 12.11 2.74
C THR A 96 17.03 13.48 3.40
N TYR A 97 15.88 13.86 3.93
CA TYR A 97 15.71 15.03 4.78
C TYR A 97 15.35 14.59 6.20
N TYR A 98 15.87 15.32 7.18
CA TYR A 98 15.45 15.25 8.56
C TYR A 98 14.44 16.36 8.84
N TYR A 99 13.43 16.08 9.67
CA TYR A 99 12.37 17.04 9.95
C TYR A 99 11.81 16.91 11.37
N GLN A 100 11.21 18.00 11.84
CA GLN A 100 10.60 18.12 13.16
C GLN A 100 9.37 19.03 13.05
N PRO A 101 8.14 18.49 13.14
CA PRO A 101 6.95 19.31 13.35
C PRO A 101 7.01 19.98 14.73
N GLN A 102 6.40 21.15 14.84
CA GLN A 102 6.26 21.89 16.10
C GLN A 102 4.94 21.54 16.81
N ASP A 103 4.87 21.85 18.11
CA ASP A 103 3.69 21.60 18.97
C ASP A 103 3.26 20.13 19.07
N LEU A 104 4.19 19.15 18.95
CA LEU A 104 3.89 17.73 19.10
C LEU A 104 3.28 17.36 20.47
N LEU A 105 2.50 16.28 20.48
CA LEU A 105 1.88 15.68 21.66
C LEU A 105 2.88 14.85 22.50
N ALA A 106 2.39 14.24 23.59
CA ALA A 106 3.09 13.30 24.49
C ALA A 106 4.57 13.60 24.89
N ASN A 107 5.04 14.85 24.82
CA ASN A 107 6.46 15.25 24.88
C ASN A 107 7.36 14.66 23.76
N GLU A 108 6.80 14.26 22.61
CA GLU A 108 7.50 13.63 21.48
C GLU A 108 8.60 14.46 20.82
N THR A 109 8.73 15.74 21.19
CA THR A 109 9.93 16.55 20.93
C THR A 109 11.25 15.91 21.40
N VAL A 110 11.21 14.79 22.12
CA VAL A 110 12.36 13.95 22.51
C VAL A 110 12.70 12.85 21.47
N PHE A 111 11.74 12.40 20.65
CA PHE A 111 11.94 11.28 19.70
C PHE A 111 12.44 11.71 18.32
N GLY A 112 12.17 12.94 17.91
CA GLY A 112 12.69 13.50 16.67
C GLY A 112 14.15 13.98 16.75
N PRO A 113 14.72 14.47 15.63
CA PRO A 113 14.05 14.63 14.34
C PRO A 113 13.83 13.31 13.61
N TYR A 114 12.65 13.18 13.02
CA TYR A 114 12.28 12.14 12.08
C TYR A 114 13.04 12.31 10.76
N SER A 115 12.90 11.36 9.83
CA SER A 115 13.47 11.49 8.48
C SER A 115 12.61 10.82 7.41
N PHE A 116 12.58 11.44 6.23
CA PHE A 116 11.98 10.87 5.02
C PHE A 116 12.97 10.91 3.86
N LYS A 117 12.70 10.15 2.79
CA LYS A 117 13.39 10.28 1.50
C LYS A 117 12.40 10.77 0.44
N THR A 118 12.78 11.80 -0.32
CA THR A 118 11.97 12.32 -1.44
C THR A 118 11.85 11.29 -2.57
N ALA A 119 10.90 11.52 -3.47
CA ALA A 119 10.68 10.67 -4.63
C ALA A 119 11.93 10.60 -5.53
N ARG A 120 12.13 9.45 -6.20
CA ARG A 120 13.10 9.34 -7.29
C ARG A 120 12.53 10.01 -8.54
N PRO A 121 13.34 10.76 -9.30
CA PRO A 121 12.86 11.48 -10.48
C PRO A 121 12.46 10.51 -11.59
N ALA A 122 11.46 10.86 -12.39
CA ALA A 122 10.96 10.01 -13.46
C ALA A 122 12.06 9.66 -14.48
N GLY A 123 12.28 8.37 -14.70
CA GLY A 123 13.38 7.83 -15.52
C GLY A 123 14.66 7.48 -14.76
N ASP A 124 14.60 7.43 -13.41
CA ASP A 124 15.56 6.70 -12.60
C ASP A 124 15.18 5.21 -12.53
N PHE A 125 15.99 4.38 -13.18
CA PHE A 125 15.82 2.93 -13.27
C PHE A 125 16.56 2.16 -12.16
N THR A 126 16.99 2.84 -11.09
CA THR A 126 17.61 2.19 -9.92
C THR A 126 16.57 1.32 -9.20
N PRO A 127 16.87 0.06 -8.82
CA PRO A 127 15.91 -0.81 -8.15
C PRO A 127 15.33 -0.22 -6.87
N TYR A 128 14.07 -0.53 -6.59
CA TYR A 128 13.38 -0.16 -5.34
C TYR A 128 12.22 -1.11 -5.05
N SER A 129 11.67 -0.99 -3.85
CA SER A 129 10.57 -1.84 -3.40
C SER A 129 9.48 -1.05 -2.67
N VAL A 130 8.25 -1.52 -2.75
CA VAL A 130 7.04 -0.88 -2.18
C VAL A 130 6.29 -1.90 -1.34
N ALA A 131 5.80 -1.48 -0.17
CA ALA A 131 4.85 -2.25 0.60
C ALA A 131 3.41 -1.89 0.18
N PHE A 132 2.64 -2.88 -0.24
CA PHE A 132 1.21 -2.78 -0.51
C PHE A 132 0.44 -3.51 0.60
N VAL A 133 -0.47 -2.77 1.22
CA VAL A 133 -1.36 -3.21 2.29
C VAL A 133 -2.78 -2.72 1.95
N CYS A 134 -3.81 -3.46 2.33
CA CYS A 134 -5.20 -3.04 2.20
C CYS A 134 -5.99 -3.76 3.29
N ASP A 135 -7.08 -3.15 3.79
CA ASP A 135 -7.95 -3.80 4.78
C ASP A 135 -7.19 -4.08 6.10
N LEU A 136 -6.45 -3.08 6.59
CA LEU A 136 -5.49 -3.21 7.69
C LEU A 136 -6.16 -3.16 9.07
N GLY A 137 -6.96 -2.13 9.34
CA GLY A 137 -7.56 -1.92 10.66
C GLY A 137 -6.57 -1.64 11.79
N THR A 138 -7.14 -1.45 12.98
CA THR A 138 -6.41 -1.30 14.24
C THR A 138 -6.05 -2.68 14.81
N MET A 139 -4.95 -2.79 15.55
CA MET A 139 -4.57 -4.03 16.22
C MET A 139 -4.91 -3.99 17.73
N GLY A 140 -4.94 -5.16 18.38
CA GLY A 140 -5.27 -5.26 19.81
C GLY A 140 -6.77 -5.13 20.11
N TYR A 141 -7.11 -4.84 21.38
CA TYR A 141 -8.49 -4.89 21.89
C TYR A 141 -9.56 -4.12 21.08
N PRO A 142 -9.31 -2.96 20.48
CA PRO A 142 -10.28 -2.27 19.61
C PRO A 142 -10.30 -2.74 18.15
N GLY A 143 -9.63 -3.84 17.82
CA GLY A 143 -9.48 -4.34 16.45
C GLY A 143 -9.06 -5.80 16.42
N LEU A 144 -8.13 -6.17 15.53
CA LEU A 144 -7.66 -7.55 15.44
C LEU A 144 -6.80 -7.92 16.66
N SER A 145 -7.28 -8.85 17.50
CA SER A 145 -6.70 -9.19 18.80
C SER A 145 -6.46 -10.70 18.99
N ASP A 146 -5.93 -11.08 20.15
CA ASP A 146 -5.84 -12.47 20.62
C ASP A 146 -7.09 -12.97 21.38
N ILE A 147 -8.21 -12.22 21.29
CA ILE A 147 -9.46 -12.50 22.00
C ILE A 147 -10.54 -12.94 20.98
N PRO A 148 -10.92 -14.24 20.95
CA PRO A 148 -12.04 -14.72 20.16
C PRO A 148 -13.35 -13.97 20.46
N ASN A 149 -14.10 -13.65 19.40
CA ASN A 149 -15.41 -13.00 19.50
C ASN A 149 -16.49 -13.86 18.80
N SER A 150 -17.70 -13.33 18.61
CA SER A 150 -18.83 -14.09 18.04
C SER A 150 -18.95 -14.02 16.50
N LYS A 151 -17.99 -13.37 15.84
CA LYS A 151 -17.94 -13.12 14.39
C LYS A 151 -16.67 -13.65 13.71
N THR A 152 -15.51 -13.48 14.34
CA THR A 152 -14.22 -14.02 13.89
C THR A 152 -14.06 -15.47 14.35
N ASP A 153 -13.67 -16.42 13.49
CA ASP A 153 -13.42 -17.79 13.93
C ASP A 153 -12.22 -17.85 14.90
N ALA A 154 -12.15 -18.88 15.73
CA ALA A 154 -11.04 -19.09 16.65
C ALA A 154 -9.70 -19.34 15.94
N ASN A 155 -9.72 -19.65 14.64
CA ASN A 155 -8.52 -19.78 13.81
C ASN A 155 -8.07 -18.45 13.16
N GLU A 156 -8.91 -17.40 13.20
CA GLU A 156 -8.66 -16.11 12.54
C GLU A 156 -8.27 -15.00 13.52
N VAL A 157 -8.33 -15.23 14.83
CA VAL A 157 -7.72 -14.34 15.82
C VAL A 157 -6.21 -14.55 15.92
N LEU A 158 -5.49 -13.54 16.38
CA LEU A 158 -4.05 -13.64 16.63
C LEU A 158 -3.79 -14.66 17.74
N THR A 159 -2.69 -15.41 17.64
CA THR A 159 -2.19 -16.17 18.79
C THR A 159 -1.48 -15.24 19.79
N PRO A 160 -1.48 -15.54 21.11
CA PRO A 160 -0.91 -14.62 22.09
C PRO A 160 0.58 -14.33 21.87
N GLY A 161 0.91 -13.07 21.56
CA GLY A 161 2.26 -12.64 21.18
C GLY A 161 2.64 -12.89 19.72
N GLU A 162 1.66 -13.21 18.87
CA GLU A 162 1.82 -13.20 17.41
C GLU A 162 2.09 -11.79 16.90
N LYS A 163 2.81 -11.73 15.79
CA LYS A 163 3.25 -10.50 15.18
C LYS A 163 2.17 -9.96 14.24
N THR A 164 1.73 -8.73 14.49
CA THR A 164 0.72 -8.06 13.66
C THR A 164 1.28 -7.66 12.29
N THR A 165 0.43 -7.26 11.35
CA THR A 165 0.88 -6.70 10.07
C THR A 165 1.62 -5.37 10.25
N ILE A 166 1.22 -4.55 11.24
CA ILE A 166 1.92 -3.32 11.59
C ILE A 166 3.32 -3.62 12.16
N ASP A 167 3.46 -4.64 13.03
CA ASP A 167 4.77 -5.11 13.50
C ASP A 167 5.64 -5.65 12.35
N SER A 168 5.05 -6.39 11.40
CA SER A 168 5.76 -6.94 10.24
C SER A 168 6.32 -5.81 9.38
N LEU A 169 5.47 -4.88 8.96
CA LEU A 169 5.86 -3.67 8.23
C LEU A 169 6.93 -2.87 8.98
N THR A 170 6.75 -2.61 10.28
CA THR A 170 7.67 -1.84 11.12
C THR A 170 9.05 -2.51 11.21
N SER A 171 9.10 -3.82 11.46
CA SER A 171 10.36 -4.56 11.52
C SER A 171 11.09 -4.62 10.16
N GLN A 172 10.34 -4.51 9.05
CA GLN A 172 10.85 -4.61 7.69
C GLN A 172 10.95 -3.24 6.99
N LEU A 173 10.92 -2.13 7.73
CA LEU A 173 11.09 -0.75 7.22
C LEU A 173 12.29 -0.58 6.28
N GLY A 174 13.37 -1.34 6.49
CA GLY A 174 14.56 -1.31 5.63
C GLY A 174 14.41 -2.00 4.26
N THR A 175 13.26 -2.61 3.97
CA THR A 175 13.01 -3.45 2.77
C THR A 175 12.07 -2.81 1.74
N TYR A 176 11.53 -1.63 2.03
CA TYR A 176 10.66 -0.87 1.14
C TYR A 176 10.86 0.65 1.34
N ASP A 177 10.63 1.41 0.27
CA ASP A 177 10.89 2.85 0.23
C ASP A 177 9.66 3.67 0.67
N PHE A 178 8.46 3.16 0.43
CA PHE A 178 7.16 3.75 0.82
C PHE A 178 6.05 2.69 0.92
N VAL A 179 4.91 3.08 1.48
CA VAL A 179 3.71 2.25 1.66
C VAL A 179 2.57 2.78 0.79
N VAL A 180 1.82 1.89 0.16
CA VAL A 180 0.58 2.18 -0.58
C VAL A 180 -0.59 1.41 0.05
N HIS A 181 -1.68 2.12 0.34
CA HIS A 181 -2.84 1.58 1.07
C HIS A 181 -4.18 2.09 0.49
N PRO A 182 -4.80 1.37 -0.47
CA PRO A 182 -5.87 1.92 -1.29
C PRO A 182 -7.29 1.87 -0.71
N GLY A 183 -7.49 1.59 0.58
CA GLY A 183 -8.79 1.73 1.24
C GLY A 183 -8.91 0.87 2.50
N ASP A 184 -9.97 1.11 3.27
CA ASP A 184 -10.33 0.45 4.53
C ASP A 184 -9.17 0.49 5.54
N LEU A 185 -8.90 1.72 5.98
CA LEU A 185 -7.71 2.08 6.75
C LEU A 185 -7.78 1.54 8.17
N ALA A 186 -8.73 2.05 8.96
CA ALA A 186 -8.76 1.89 10.41
C ALA A 186 -9.92 1.01 10.93
N TYR A 187 -10.93 0.73 10.10
CA TYR A 187 -12.19 0.06 10.48
C TYR A 187 -12.89 0.68 11.69
N SER A 188 -12.68 1.97 11.95
CA SER A 188 -13.17 2.59 13.17
C SER A 188 -14.70 2.65 13.24
N ASP A 189 -15.40 2.55 12.11
CA ASP A 189 -16.85 2.41 12.01
C ASP A 189 -17.39 1.03 12.45
N TYR A 190 -16.54 0.00 12.44
CA TYR A 190 -16.90 -1.39 12.76
C TYR A 190 -17.37 -1.57 14.21
N TRP A 191 -17.07 -0.61 15.10
CA TRP A 191 -17.52 -0.59 16.51
C TRP A 191 -19.01 -0.90 16.71
N VAL A 192 -19.87 -0.55 15.75
CA VAL A 192 -21.31 -0.89 15.77
C VAL A 192 -21.51 -2.41 15.69
N LYS A 193 -20.81 -3.07 14.76
CA LYS A 193 -20.84 -4.54 14.60
C LYS A 193 -20.23 -5.23 15.82
N GLU A 194 -19.23 -4.62 16.45
CA GLU A 194 -18.57 -5.13 17.66
C GLU A 194 -19.44 -5.01 18.93
N GLU A 195 -20.17 -3.91 19.12
CA GLU A 195 -21.17 -3.74 20.19
C GLU A 195 -22.29 -4.78 20.03
N LEU A 196 -22.81 -4.94 18.82
CA LEU A 196 -23.85 -5.91 18.49
C LEU A 196 -23.39 -7.37 18.66
N ALA A 197 -22.10 -7.63 18.47
CA ALA A 197 -21.45 -8.92 18.72
C ALA A 197 -21.17 -9.18 20.21
N GLY A 198 -21.35 -8.17 21.07
CA GLY A 198 -21.07 -8.22 22.51
C GLY A 198 -19.57 -8.13 22.86
N TYR A 199 -18.74 -7.67 21.94
CA TYR A 199 -17.29 -7.56 22.10
C TYR A 199 -16.90 -6.21 22.76
N ILE A 200 -17.39 -5.10 22.19
CA ILE A 200 -17.33 -3.78 22.84
C ILE A 200 -18.49 -3.67 23.84
N ASN A 201 -18.16 -3.63 25.14
CA ASN A 201 -19.12 -3.52 26.23
C ASN A 201 -19.43 -2.05 26.58
N ASP A 202 -19.97 -1.31 25.61
CA ASP A 202 -20.45 0.06 25.76
C ASP A 202 -21.82 0.24 25.04
N THR A 203 -22.18 1.44 24.62
CA THR A 203 -23.49 1.80 24.08
C THR A 203 -23.38 2.75 22.90
N ILE A 204 -24.37 2.73 22.01
CA ILE A 204 -24.48 3.66 20.86
C ILE A 204 -24.42 5.15 21.28
N GLU A 205 -24.83 5.50 22.51
CA GLU A 205 -24.73 6.88 23.03
C GLU A 205 -23.27 7.37 23.15
N ASN A 206 -22.33 6.46 23.38
CA ASN A 206 -20.89 6.74 23.42
C ASN A 206 -20.18 6.52 22.07
N GLY A 207 -20.90 6.21 20.98
CA GLY A 207 -20.33 5.85 19.67
C GLY A 207 -19.31 6.83 19.09
N VAL A 208 -19.46 8.13 19.38
CA VAL A 208 -18.47 9.17 19.02
C VAL A 208 -17.12 8.91 19.67
N VAL A 209 -17.12 8.58 20.97
CA VAL A 209 -15.89 8.31 21.73
C VAL A 209 -15.25 7.04 21.21
N ILE A 210 -16.04 5.98 21.01
CA ILE A 210 -15.55 4.68 20.56
C ILE A 210 -14.89 4.82 19.18
N TYR A 211 -15.61 5.38 18.19
CA TYR A 211 -15.07 5.62 16.84
C TYR A 211 -13.74 6.36 16.86
N GLU A 212 -13.66 7.48 17.57
CA GLU A 212 -12.45 8.28 17.61
C GLU A 212 -11.32 7.59 18.38
N THR A 213 -11.62 6.78 19.40
CA THR A 213 -10.60 5.97 20.08
C THR A 213 -9.98 4.96 19.12
N ILE A 214 -10.78 4.18 18.38
CA ILE A 214 -10.27 3.22 17.39
C ILE A 214 -9.45 3.96 16.30
N LEU A 215 -9.96 5.10 15.83
CA LEU A 215 -9.31 5.90 14.78
C LEU A 215 -7.96 6.48 15.22
N ASN A 216 -7.84 6.95 16.46
CA ASN A 216 -6.59 7.49 16.98
C ASN A 216 -5.59 6.37 17.29
N GLU A 217 -6.04 5.23 17.85
CA GLU A 217 -5.18 4.06 18.08
C GLU A 217 -4.52 3.59 16.76
N PHE A 218 -5.29 3.44 15.68
CA PHE A 218 -4.75 3.10 14.35
C PHE A 218 -3.65 4.07 13.88
N TYR A 219 -3.84 5.38 14.08
CA TYR A 219 -2.85 6.36 13.66
C TYR A 219 -1.64 6.41 14.59
N ASP A 220 -1.80 6.13 15.88
CA ASP A 220 -0.71 6.00 16.85
C ASP A 220 0.15 4.77 16.50
N GLU A 221 -0.48 3.62 16.20
CA GLU A 221 0.18 2.41 15.69
C GLU A 221 0.95 2.68 14.38
N MET A 222 0.33 3.40 13.45
CA MET A 222 0.91 3.70 12.14
C MET A 222 1.99 4.80 12.15
N GLU A 223 2.19 5.57 13.24
CA GLU A 223 3.28 6.56 13.31
C GLU A 223 4.66 5.88 13.17
N ALA A 224 4.81 4.67 13.75
CA ALA A 224 6.04 3.88 13.68
C ALA A 224 6.55 3.63 12.24
N ILE A 225 5.65 3.68 11.27
CA ILE A 225 5.94 3.55 9.83
C ILE A 225 5.85 4.91 9.14
N SER A 226 4.73 5.60 9.29
CA SER A 226 4.35 6.77 8.48
C SER A 226 5.16 8.03 8.80
N ALA A 227 5.83 8.12 9.96
CA ALA A 227 6.78 9.19 10.24
C ALA A 227 8.12 9.02 9.51
N PHE A 228 8.41 7.82 8.98
CA PHE A 228 9.68 7.45 8.36
C PHE A 228 9.57 7.00 6.89
N ARG A 229 8.36 6.61 6.46
CA ARG A 229 8.06 6.17 5.09
C ARG A 229 6.84 6.94 4.58
N PRO A 230 6.91 7.51 3.36
CA PRO A 230 5.74 8.07 2.71
C PRO A 230 4.61 7.05 2.66
N TYR A 231 3.43 7.47 3.10
CA TYR A 231 2.25 6.64 3.27
C TYR A 231 1.15 7.20 2.35
N MET A 232 0.98 6.52 1.21
CA MET A 232 0.08 6.95 0.14
C MET A 232 -1.22 6.17 0.27
N ILE A 233 -2.32 6.87 0.58
CA ILE A 233 -3.61 6.24 0.89
C ILE A 233 -4.63 6.44 -0.22
N GLY A 234 -5.52 5.48 -0.41
CA GLY A 234 -6.77 5.62 -1.14
C GLY A 234 -7.95 5.72 -0.17
N VAL A 235 -9.14 5.34 -0.63
CA VAL A 235 -10.34 5.24 0.20
C VAL A 235 -11.09 3.95 -0.10
N GLY A 236 -11.63 3.32 0.94
CA GLY A 236 -12.55 2.20 0.84
C GLY A 236 -13.91 2.54 1.48
N ASN A 237 -14.80 1.56 1.50
CA ASN A 237 -16.15 1.69 2.08
C ASN A 237 -16.15 2.01 3.57
N HIS A 238 -15.17 1.53 4.35
CA HIS A 238 -15.07 1.81 5.78
C HIS A 238 -14.68 3.26 6.11
N GLU A 239 -14.26 4.05 5.11
CA GLU A 239 -14.17 5.51 5.24
C GLU A 239 -15.46 6.24 4.85
N ALA A 240 -16.45 5.59 4.21
CA ALA A 240 -17.58 6.26 3.57
C ALA A 240 -18.75 6.56 4.53
N ASN A 241 -19.13 5.59 5.35
CA ASN A 241 -20.18 5.65 6.37
C ASN A 241 -20.02 4.47 7.38
N CYS A 242 -20.99 4.27 8.26
CA CYS A 242 -20.98 3.22 9.30
C CYS A 242 -22.02 2.11 9.10
N ASP A 243 -22.77 2.16 8.00
CA ASP A 243 -23.79 1.18 7.63
C ASP A 243 -23.36 0.44 6.34
N ASN A 244 -22.13 -0.10 6.37
CA ASN A 244 -21.61 -1.01 5.35
C ASN A 244 -22.36 -2.36 5.42
N GLY A 245 -23.63 -2.36 4.98
CA GLY A 245 -24.53 -3.49 4.73
C GLY A 245 -24.90 -4.40 5.92
N GLY A 246 -24.33 -4.16 7.11
CA GLY A 246 -24.19 -5.22 8.13
C GLY A 246 -24.58 -4.86 9.56
N ALA A 247 -24.99 -3.62 9.85
CA ALA A 247 -25.34 -3.22 11.23
C ALA A 247 -26.72 -3.75 11.68
N GLY A 248 -27.60 -4.15 10.75
CA GLY A 248 -28.80 -5.00 10.96
C GLY A 248 -29.94 -4.44 11.82
N LYS A 249 -29.65 -4.03 13.06
CA LYS A 249 -30.54 -3.34 14.02
C LYS A 249 -30.52 -1.83 13.81
N TYR A 250 -29.46 -1.31 13.22
CA TYR A 250 -29.22 0.11 12.98
C TYR A 250 -29.02 0.38 11.48
N ASP A 251 -29.21 1.64 11.10
CA ASP A 251 -28.98 2.17 9.75
C ASP A 251 -28.04 3.39 9.84
N SER A 252 -27.73 4.01 8.70
CA SER A 252 -26.82 5.18 8.64
C SER A 252 -27.24 6.40 9.47
N SER A 253 -28.44 6.44 10.07
CA SER A 253 -28.86 7.53 10.97
C SER A 253 -28.12 7.55 12.32
N ILE A 254 -27.41 6.48 12.70
CA ILE A 254 -26.55 6.46 13.88
C ILE A 254 -25.11 6.89 13.60
N CYS A 255 -24.72 7.08 12.34
CA CYS A 255 -23.32 7.39 11.99
C CYS A 255 -22.92 8.75 12.54
N VAL A 256 -21.76 8.80 13.17
CA VAL A 256 -21.17 10.04 13.67
C VAL A 256 -20.54 10.81 12.50
N GLU A 257 -20.44 12.14 12.61
CA GLU A 257 -20.04 12.98 11.46
C GLU A 257 -18.68 12.57 10.85
N GLY A 258 -17.71 12.14 11.66
CA GLY A 258 -16.41 11.64 11.19
C GLY A 258 -16.50 10.41 10.29
N GLN A 259 -17.48 9.53 10.50
CA GLN A 259 -17.72 8.33 9.69
C GLN A 259 -18.34 8.66 8.33
N THR A 260 -19.08 9.76 8.19
CA THR A 260 -19.90 10.00 6.99
C THR A 260 -19.18 10.81 5.92
N ASN A 261 -19.44 10.50 4.66
CA ASN A 261 -18.97 11.27 3.49
C ASN A 261 -17.44 11.49 3.50
N PHE A 262 -16.71 10.45 3.90
CA PHE A 262 -15.24 10.43 3.98
C PHE A 262 -14.65 11.52 4.90
N THR A 263 -15.42 12.01 5.88
CA THR A 263 -15.02 13.14 6.73
C THR A 263 -13.72 12.87 7.49
N GLY A 264 -13.54 11.69 8.10
CA GLY A 264 -12.31 11.31 8.78
C GLY A 264 -11.09 11.40 7.85
N VAL A 265 -11.07 10.64 6.75
CA VAL A 265 -9.92 10.55 5.83
C VAL A 265 -9.63 11.86 5.09
N ARG A 266 -10.65 12.63 4.70
CA ARG A 266 -10.50 13.95 4.05
C ARG A 266 -9.81 14.98 4.95
N ASN A 267 -10.02 14.89 6.27
CA ASN A 267 -9.36 15.76 7.22
C ASN A 267 -7.97 15.22 7.60
N HIS A 268 -7.80 13.90 7.78
CA HIS A 268 -6.54 13.32 8.24
C HIS A 268 -5.40 13.31 7.21
N PHE A 269 -5.70 13.26 5.91
CA PHE A 269 -4.67 13.10 4.87
C PHE A 269 -4.67 14.23 3.83
N ARG A 270 -3.52 14.40 3.16
CA ARG A 270 -3.36 15.25 1.97
C ARG A 270 -2.51 14.51 0.95
N MET A 271 -3.16 13.93 -0.03
CA MET A 271 -2.54 13.26 -1.17
C MET A 271 -2.27 14.25 -2.32
N PRO A 272 -1.39 13.94 -3.29
CA PRO A 272 -0.92 14.88 -4.33
C PRO A 272 -1.94 15.20 -5.44
N ALA A 273 -3.25 15.19 -5.15
CA ALA A 273 -4.30 15.49 -6.11
C ALA A 273 -4.15 16.86 -6.77
N ASP A 274 -3.72 17.89 -6.03
CA ASP A 274 -3.55 19.25 -6.55
C ASP A 274 -2.41 19.39 -7.57
N VAL A 275 -1.38 18.52 -7.50
CA VAL A 275 -0.27 18.49 -8.45
C VAL A 275 -0.44 17.44 -9.56
N SER A 276 -1.27 16.41 -9.36
CA SER A 276 -1.67 15.46 -10.41
C SER A 276 -2.96 15.85 -11.15
N GLY A 277 -3.64 16.91 -10.73
CA GLY A 277 -4.94 17.33 -11.27
C GLY A 277 -6.14 16.45 -10.89
N GLY A 278 -5.97 15.59 -9.87
CA GLY A 278 -7.00 14.73 -9.31
C GLY A 278 -7.89 15.46 -8.28
N GLU A 279 -8.54 14.71 -7.38
CA GLU A 279 -9.44 15.28 -6.35
C GLU A 279 -9.12 14.75 -4.94
N GLY A 280 -8.75 15.66 -4.04
CA GLY A 280 -8.57 15.41 -2.61
C GLY A 280 -7.68 14.21 -2.27
N ASN A 281 -8.27 13.22 -1.59
CA ASN A 281 -7.62 11.93 -1.27
C ASN A 281 -8.26 10.77 -2.05
N PHE A 282 -9.08 11.06 -3.06
CA PHE A 282 -9.94 10.08 -3.74
C PHE A 282 -9.29 9.49 -4.99
N TRP A 283 -8.75 10.35 -5.85
CA TRP A 283 -7.99 9.93 -7.02
C TRP A 283 -6.88 10.94 -7.29
N TYR A 284 -5.68 10.43 -7.52
CA TYR A 284 -4.45 11.18 -7.72
C TYR A 284 -3.36 10.27 -8.28
N SER A 285 -2.28 10.85 -8.80
CA SER A 285 -1.13 10.09 -9.31
C SER A 285 0.20 10.67 -8.84
N PHE A 286 1.26 9.86 -8.91
CA PHE A 286 2.64 10.30 -8.69
C PHE A 286 3.64 9.37 -9.38
N ASP A 287 4.76 9.92 -9.82
CA ASP A 287 5.89 9.14 -10.33
C ASP A 287 6.86 8.81 -9.18
N TYR A 288 7.42 7.61 -9.20
CA TYR A 288 8.58 7.23 -8.39
C TYR A 288 9.58 6.44 -9.24
N GLY A 289 10.64 7.11 -9.69
CA GLY A 289 11.72 6.50 -10.47
C GLY A 289 11.24 5.95 -11.81
N MET A 290 10.97 4.64 -11.87
CA MET A 290 10.58 3.94 -13.10
C MET A 290 9.12 3.46 -13.13
N ALA A 291 8.32 3.80 -12.13
CA ALA A 291 6.89 3.56 -12.15
C ALA A 291 6.08 4.83 -11.91
N HIS A 292 4.92 4.85 -12.56
CA HIS A 292 3.84 5.78 -12.34
C HIS A 292 2.76 5.08 -11.51
N TYR A 293 2.34 5.70 -10.42
CA TYR A 293 1.32 5.19 -9.49
C TYR A 293 0.06 6.02 -9.64
N VAL A 294 -1.08 5.36 -9.78
CA VAL A 294 -2.38 6.02 -9.90
C VAL A 294 -3.37 5.41 -8.91
N PHE A 295 -3.87 6.24 -7.99
CA PHE A 295 -4.95 5.89 -7.07
C PHE A 295 -6.29 6.29 -7.67
N PHE A 296 -7.28 5.41 -7.57
CA PHE A 296 -8.65 5.64 -8.01
C PHE A 296 -9.66 5.16 -6.97
N ASN A 297 -10.80 5.84 -6.90
CA ASN A 297 -11.88 5.62 -5.97
C ASN A 297 -12.92 4.65 -6.57
N THR A 298 -13.12 3.51 -5.91
CA THR A 298 -14.11 2.49 -6.28
C THR A 298 -15.48 2.70 -5.62
N GLU A 299 -15.61 3.66 -4.71
CA GLU A 299 -16.82 3.86 -3.89
C GLU A 299 -17.79 4.86 -4.53
N THR A 300 -17.25 5.89 -5.18
CA THR A 300 -18.03 6.99 -5.75
C THR A 300 -17.45 7.44 -7.10
N ASP A 301 -18.19 8.26 -7.84
CA ASP A 301 -17.70 8.95 -9.05
C ASP A 301 -17.26 7.98 -10.17
N LEU A 302 -17.91 6.82 -10.30
CA LEU A 302 -17.61 5.77 -11.30
C LEU A 302 -17.91 6.16 -12.76
N GLY A 303 -18.45 7.35 -13.00
CA GLY A 303 -18.79 7.83 -14.34
C GLY A 303 -20.04 7.18 -14.95
N ASN A 304 -20.46 7.69 -16.10
CA ASN A 304 -21.54 7.13 -16.93
C ASN A 304 -22.91 6.85 -16.25
N GLY A 305 -23.14 7.35 -15.04
CA GLY A 305 -24.33 7.03 -14.24
C GLY A 305 -24.26 5.70 -13.47
N LEU A 306 -23.07 5.09 -13.38
CA LEU A 306 -22.76 4.00 -12.47
C LEU A 306 -22.65 4.56 -11.05
N LEU A 307 -23.18 3.82 -10.08
CA LEU A 307 -23.20 4.16 -8.65
C LEU A 307 -22.96 2.88 -7.85
N ASN A 308 -22.18 2.97 -6.78
CA ASN A 308 -22.12 1.94 -5.74
C ASN A 308 -22.90 2.42 -4.50
N ASP A 309 -23.19 1.50 -3.60
CA ASP A 309 -24.07 1.71 -2.44
C ASP A 309 -23.65 2.93 -1.60
N GLU A 310 -22.34 3.16 -1.44
CA GLU A 310 -21.78 4.30 -0.71
C GLU A 310 -22.26 5.66 -1.25
N GLN A 311 -22.48 5.75 -2.57
CA GLN A 311 -22.96 6.96 -3.23
C GLN A 311 -24.50 7.07 -3.23
N ASP A 312 -25.21 5.96 -3.42
CA ASP A 312 -26.68 5.87 -3.38
C ASP A 312 -27.07 4.47 -2.84
N PRO A 313 -27.63 4.35 -1.62
CA PRO A 313 -28.37 5.38 -0.88
C PRO A 313 -27.58 6.14 0.20
N TYR A 314 -26.28 5.89 0.40
CA TYR A 314 -25.55 6.44 1.57
C TYR A 314 -25.02 7.87 1.40
N PHE A 315 -25.14 8.48 0.22
CA PHE A 315 -24.84 9.89 -0.08
C PHE A 315 -23.39 10.33 0.22
N ALA A 316 -22.42 9.41 0.15
CA ALA A 316 -21.02 9.77 0.10
C ALA A 316 -20.66 10.23 -1.32
N GLY A 317 -20.11 11.44 -1.47
CA GLY A 317 -19.85 12.06 -2.77
C GLY A 317 -21.12 12.47 -3.56
N PRO A 318 -21.03 12.72 -4.88
CA PRO A 318 -19.80 12.77 -5.67
C PRO A 318 -18.83 13.84 -5.18
N PHE A 319 -17.53 13.60 -5.37
CA PHE A 319 -16.46 14.58 -5.09
C PHE A 319 -16.05 15.35 -6.34
N GLY A 320 -16.23 14.75 -7.52
CA GLY A 320 -15.84 15.34 -8.79
C GLY A 320 -16.69 16.56 -9.15
N ALA A 321 -16.07 17.54 -9.82
CA ALA A 321 -16.75 18.75 -10.29
C ALA A 321 -17.92 18.47 -11.28
N TYR A 322 -18.01 17.25 -11.83
CA TYR A 322 -19.07 16.78 -12.72
C TYR A 322 -19.09 15.23 -12.74
N PRO A 323 -20.19 14.58 -13.19
CA PRO A 323 -20.42 13.14 -12.97
C PRO A 323 -19.41 12.15 -13.58
N ASN A 324 -18.51 12.59 -14.47
CA ASN A 324 -17.49 11.74 -15.10
C ASN A 324 -16.05 12.16 -14.74
N ALA A 325 -15.88 13.06 -13.76
CA ALA A 325 -14.61 13.74 -13.51
C ALA A 325 -13.44 12.79 -13.21
N GLN A 326 -13.67 11.75 -12.40
CA GLN A 326 -12.66 10.72 -12.13
C GLN A 326 -12.27 9.96 -13.41
N VAL A 327 -13.23 9.45 -14.17
CA VAL A 327 -12.96 8.65 -15.38
C VAL A 327 -12.28 9.49 -16.46
N ASP A 328 -12.72 10.74 -16.66
CA ASP A 328 -12.10 11.69 -17.59
C ASP A 328 -10.67 12.05 -17.15
N TRP A 329 -10.42 12.27 -15.86
CA TRP A 329 -9.09 12.53 -15.32
C TRP A 329 -8.18 11.32 -15.48
N LEU A 330 -8.63 10.12 -15.08
CA LEU A 330 -7.88 8.87 -15.14
C LEU A 330 -7.49 8.52 -16.58
N GLN A 331 -8.36 8.76 -17.55
CA GLN A 331 -8.03 8.63 -18.97
C GLN A 331 -6.95 9.62 -19.42
N GLN A 332 -6.95 10.86 -18.91
CA GLN A 332 -5.94 11.87 -19.26
C GLN A 332 -4.58 11.58 -18.62
N ASP A 333 -4.58 11.19 -17.34
CA ASP A 333 -3.40 10.80 -16.56
C ASP A 333 -2.70 9.59 -17.20
N LEU A 334 -3.44 8.50 -17.43
CA LEU A 334 -2.94 7.31 -18.13
C LEU A 334 -2.55 7.56 -19.60
N ALA A 335 -3.06 8.61 -20.24
CA ALA A 335 -2.62 9.04 -21.58
C ALA A 335 -1.33 9.87 -21.56
N ALA A 336 -1.00 10.49 -20.42
CA ALA A 336 0.14 11.39 -20.26
C ALA A 336 1.43 10.67 -19.85
N VAL A 337 1.36 9.42 -19.38
CA VAL A 337 2.51 8.62 -18.92
C VAL A 337 3.59 8.50 -20.00
N ASP A 338 4.74 9.11 -19.74
CA ASP A 338 5.96 8.92 -20.54
C ASP A 338 6.61 7.59 -20.19
N ARG A 339 6.15 6.50 -20.84
CA ARG A 339 6.67 5.13 -20.67
C ARG A 339 8.18 4.99 -20.94
N CYS A 340 8.85 6.01 -21.51
CA CYS A 340 10.31 6.04 -21.63
C CYS A 340 11.03 6.50 -20.37
N LYS A 341 10.28 6.96 -19.36
CA LYS A 341 10.73 7.28 -18.00
C LYS A 341 10.09 6.35 -16.98
N THR A 342 8.78 6.19 -17.05
CA THR A 342 7.97 5.35 -16.16
C THR A 342 7.32 4.22 -16.97
N PRO A 343 8.10 3.21 -17.41
CA PRO A 343 7.57 2.09 -18.18
C PRO A 343 6.51 1.31 -17.42
N TRP A 344 6.59 1.23 -16.09
CA TRP A 344 5.59 0.61 -15.24
C TRP A 344 4.46 1.59 -14.89
N VAL A 345 3.21 1.13 -14.99
CA VAL A 345 2.04 1.78 -14.40
C VAL A 345 1.36 0.82 -13.42
N VAL A 346 1.20 1.28 -12.19
CA VAL A 346 0.49 0.56 -11.12
C VAL A 346 -0.76 1.33 -10.75
N ALA A 347 -1.93 0.72 -10.95
CA ALA A 347 -3.21 1.26 -10.52
C ALA A 347 -3.60 0.67 -9.16
N LEU A 348 -4.16 1.49 -8.27
CA LEU A 348 -4.59 1.08 -6.93
C LEU A 348 -5.98 1.64 -6.61
N GLY A 349 -6.87 0.77 -6.17
CA GLY A 349 -8.24 1.12 -5.77
C GLY A 349 -8.82 -0.02 -4.95
N HIS A 350 -9.84 0.26 -4.15
CA HIS A 350 -10.23 -0.65 -3.08
C HIS A 350 -10.93 -1.93 -3.57
N ARG A 351 -12.11 -1.81 -4.21
CA ARG A 351 -12.92 -3.00 -4.57
C ARG A 351 -12.41 -3.76 -5.79
N PRO A 352 -12.28 -5.10 -5.73
CA PRO A 352 -11.88 -5.95 -6.84
C PRO A 352 -13.03 -6.19 -7.82
N TRP A 353 -12.69 -6.69 -9.00
CA TRP A 353 -13.66 -7.16 -10.00
C TRP A 353 -13.20 -8.40 -10.80
N PHE A 354 -12.13 -9.05 -10.33
CA PHE A 354 -11.67 -10.35 -10.81
C PHE A 354 -11.26 -11.25 -9.62
N SER A 355 -12.07 -11.31 -8.57
CA SER A 355 -11.89 -12.25 -7.47
C SER A 355 -12.65 -13.55 -7.70
N SER A 356 -12.24 -14.64 -7.06
CA SER A 356 -13.06 -15.86 -6.90
C SER A 356 -14.10 -15.70 -5.77
N GLY A 357 -14.84 -14.58 -5.75
CA GLY A 357 -15.76 -14.23 -4.67
C GLY A 357 -16.44 -12.87 -4.88
N ASP A 358 -16.21 -11.92 -3.97
CA ASP A 358 -16.85 -10.60 -4.03
C ASP A 358 -16.26 -9.70 -5.13
N ASN A 359 -17.13 -9.05 -5.91
CA ASN A 359 -16.77 -8.40 -7.16
C ASN A 359 -17.65 -7.16 -7.45
N CYS A 360 -17.01 -6.03 -7.73
CA CYS A 360 -17.66 -4.79 -8.12
C CYS A 360 -17.86 -4.70 -9.65
N ASP A 361 -19.00 -5.19 -10.16
CA ASP A 361 -19.38 -5.12 -11.59
C ASP A 361 -19.36 -3.68 -12.16
N ASN A 362 -19.77 -2.69 -11.36
CA ASN A 362 -19.73 -1.28 -11.75
C ASN A 362 -18.29 -0.77 -11.90
N CYS A 363 -17.39 -1.17 -11.01
CA CYS A 363 -15.97 -0.81 -11.07
C CYS A 363 -15.31 -1.45 -12.30
N SER A 364 -15.62 -2.71 -12.61
CA SER A 364 -15.22 -3.39 -13.85
C SER A 364 -15.68 -2.60 -15.08
N SER A 365 -16.95 -2.21 -15.10
CA SER A 365 -17.58 -1.44 -16.18
C SER A 365 -16.99 -0.04 -16.37
N ALA A 366 -16.48 0.57 -15.31
CA ALA A 366 -15.84 1.88 -15.35
C ALA A 366 -14.36 1.81 -15.77
N PHE A 367 -13.60 0.83 -15.25
CA PHE A 367 -12.13 0.89 -15.25
C PHE A 367 -11.43 -0.23 -16.03
N ALA A 368 -11.97 -1.45 -16.10
CA ALA A 368 -11.21 -2.60 -16.62
C ALA A 368 -10.78 -2.40 -18.09
N ALA A 369 -11.69 -1.91 -18.94
CA ALA A 369 -11.40 -1.62 -20.35
C ALA A 369 -10.46 -0.41 -20.53
N LEU A 370 -10.49 0.56 -19.62
CA LEU A 370 -9.58 1.72 -19.63
C LEU A 370 -8.15 1.28 -19.29
N PHE A 371 -7.99 0.42 -18.28
CA PHE A 371 -6.70 -0.13 -17.87
C PHE A 371 -6.07 -1.02 -18.95
N GLU A 372 -6.87 -1.85 -19.62
CA GLU A 372 -6.42 -2.61 -20.80
C GLU A 372 -5.99 -1.67 -21.94
N GLN A 373 -6.81 -0.68 -22.29
CA GLN A 373 -6.51 0.28 -23.36
C GLN A 373 -5.20 1.05 -23.13
N HIS A 374 -4.91 1.44 -21.88
CA HIS A 374 -3.73 2.21 -21.51
C HIS A 374 -2.53 1.34 -21.08
N GLN A 375 -2.64 0.01 -21.23
CA GLN A 375 -1.60 -0.96 -20.90
C GLN A 375 -1.11 -0.86 -19.44
N VAL A 376 -2.02 -0.68 -18.48
CA VAL A 376 -1.68 -0.76 -17.04
C VAL A 376 -1.03 -2.12 -16.77
N ASP A 377 0.08 -2.13 -16.02
CA ASP A 377 0.87 -3.35 -15.81
C ASP A 377 0.34 -4.17 -14.64
N VAL A 378 0.03 -3.49 -13.53
CA VAL A 378 -0.45 -4.11 -12.28
C VAL A 378 -1.63 -3.31 -11.73
N VAL A 379 -2.64 -4.01 -11.23
CA VAL A 379 -3.77 -3.45 -10.47
C VAL A 379 -3.78 -4.10 -9.09
N LEU A 380 -3.72 -3.28 -8.03
CA LEU A 380 -3.66 -3.71 -6.62
C LEU A 380 -4.96 -3.34 -5.91
N GLN A 381 -5.62 -4.32 -5.30
CA GLN A 381 -6.97 -4.20 -4.73
C GLN A 381 -7.09 -4.95 -3.40
N GLY A 382 -8.10 -4.63 -2.59
CA GLY A 382 -8.38 -5.27 -1.31
C GLY A 382 -9.85 -5.68 -1.22
N HIS A 383 -10.57 -5.17 -0.20
CA HIS A 383 -12.02 -5.28 0.05
C HIS A 383 -12.54 -6.68 0.34
N PHE A 384 -12.29 -7.62 -0.57
CA PHE A 384 -12.56 -9.03 -0.34
C PHE A 384 -11.42 -9.56 0.52
N HIS A 385 -11.72 -10.05 1.73
CA HIS A 385 -10.74 -10.37 2.78
C HIS A 385 -10.04 -11.72 2.54
N VAL A 386 -9.47 -11.86 1.34
CA VAL A 386 -8.57 -12.92 0.90
C VAL A 386 -7.27 -12.32 0.38
N TYR A 387 -6.23 -13.14 0.29
CA TYR A 387 -5.17 -12.90 -0.69
C TYR A 387 -5.48 -13.73 -1.93
N GLU A 388 -5.49 -13.10 -3.10
CA GLU A 388 -5.67 -13.80 -4.38
C GLU A 388 -4.74 -13.21 -5.44
N ARG A 389 -3.80 -14.03 -5.91
CA ARG A 389 -2.98 -13.74 -7.08
C ARG A 389 -3.62 -14.39 -8.29
N ASN A 390 -4.03 -13.54 -9.23
CA ASN A 390 -4.52 -13.98 -10.52
C ASN A 390 -3.38 -14.17 -11.52
N VAL A 391 -3.65 -14.88 -12.62
CA VAL A 391 -2.95 -14.63 -13.90
C VAL A 391 -3.46 -13.32 -14.53
N PRO A 392 -2.77 -12.74 -15.53
CA PRO A 392 -3.26 -11.55 -16.23
C PRO A 392 -4.56 -11.81 -17.03
N ILE A 393 -5.49 -10.85 -17.00
CA ILE A 393 -6.89 -11.03 -17.43
C ILE A 393 -7.31 -9.86 -18.32
N PHE A 394 -7.95 -10.17 -19.45
CA PHE A 394 -8.64 -9.18 -20.31
C PHE A 394 -9.88 -8.63 -19.61
N ALA A 395 -10.27 -7.40 -19.91
CA ALA A 395 -11.44 -6.72 -19.34
C ALA A 395 -12.79 -7.47 -19.54
N ASN A 396 -12.82 -8.51 -20.38
CA ASN A 396 -13.95 -9.40 -20.60
C ASN A 396 -13.94 -10.69 -19.75
N GLY A 397 -13.02 -10.82 -18.78
CA GLY A 397 -12.87 -12.00 -17.91
C GLY A 397 -12.18 -13.21 -18.57
N THR A 398 -11.46 -13.02 -19.69
CA THR A 398 -10.66 -14.11 -20.28
C THR A 398 -9.18 -13.99 -19.92
N ILE A 399 -8.52 -15.12 -19.72
CA ILE A 399 -7.09 -15.18 -19.37
C ILE A 399 -6.23 -14.79 -20.58
N ASP A 400 -5.20 -13.96 -20.36
CA ASP A 400 -4.15 -13.77 -21.36
C ASP A 400 -3.25 -15.03 -21.40
N PRO A 401 -3.17 -15.75 -22.54
CA PRO A 401 -2.37 -16.97 -22.67
C PRO A 401 -0.85 -16.74 -22.51
N ALA A 402 -0.37 -15.50 -22.50
CA ALA A 402 1.00 -15.16 -22.15
C ALA A 402 1.31 -15.37 -20.64
N GLY A 403 0.28 -15.36 -19.78
CA GLY A 403 0.48 -15.40 -18.33
C GLY A 403 1.38 -14.25 -17.87
N TYR A 404 2.34 -14.52 -16.98
CA TYR A 404 3.27 -13.50 -16.47
C TYR A 404 4.44 -13.16 -17.43
N ASP A 405 4.51 -13.78 -18.61
CA ASP A 405 5.58 -13.58 -19.60
C ASP A 405 5.11 -12.62 -20.71
N ASN A 406 5.21 -11.31 -20.44
CA ASN A 406 4.80 -10.22 -21.32
C ASN A 406 3.31 -10.25 -21.74
N PRO A 407 2.36 -10.25 -20.78
CA PRO A 407 0.93 -10.13 -21.08
C PRO A 407 0.60 -8.82 -21.79
N SER A 408 -0.42 -8.87 -22.64
CA SER A 408 -1.05 -7.70 -23.24
C SER A 408 -1.98 -6.95 -22.27
N THR A 409 -2.39 -7.62 -21.19
CA THR A 409 -3.35 -7.15 -20.18
C THR A 409 -2.70 -6.73 -18.85
N PRO A 410 -3.45 -6.11 -17.94
CA PRO A 410 -3.03 -5.88 -16.56
C PRO A 410 -3.00 -7.18 -15.73
N TRP A 411 -2.08 -7.23 -14.77
CA TRP A 411 -2.05 -8.24 -13.73
C TRP A 411 -2.80 -7.75 -12.49
N TYR A 412 -3.84 -8.47 -12.08
CA TYR A 412 -4.63 -8.17 -10.89
C TYR A 412 -4.11 -8.96 -9.68
N VAL A 413 -3.91 -8.27 -8.55
CA VAL A 413 -3.60 -8.88 -7.25
C VAL A 413 -4.52 -8.30 -6.19
N ILE A 414 -5.18 -9.20 -5.45
CA ILE A 414 -6.10 -8.87 -4.37
C ILE A 414 -5.40 -9.23 -3.06
N ASN A 415 -5.39 -8.32 -2.09
CA ASN A 415 -4.82 -8.54 -0.77
C ASN A 415 -5.59 -7.76 0.29
N GLY A 416 -6.79 -8.24 0.63
CA GLY A 416 -7.61 -7.70 1.72
C GLY A 416 -7.34 -8.34 3.08
N ILE A 417 -6.17 -8.94 3.29
CA ILE A 417 -5.84 -9.71 4.52
C ILE A 417 -4.68 -9.11 5.30
N ALA A 418 -4.63 -7.78 5.35
CA ALA A 418 -3.71 -7.10 6.25
C ALA A 418 -4.16 -7.20 7.73
N GLY A 419 -5.46 -7.32 7.99
CA GLY A 419 -5.97 -7.95 9.22
C GLY A 419 -6.77 -7.03 10.13
N HIS A 420 -8.04 -6.80 9.78
CA HIS A 420 -9.01 -6.12 10.63
C HIS A 420 -9.79 -7.08 11.53
N TRP A 421 -10.62 -6.54 12.44
CA TRP A 421 -11.41 -7.30 13.41
C TRP A 421 -12.31 -8.38 12.79
N GLY A 422 -12.89 -8.11 11.61
CA GLY A 422 -13.92 -8.93 10.99
C GLY A 422 -13.45 -10.25 10.40
N GLY A 423 -12.14 -10.49 10.32
CA GLY A 423 -11.58 -11.77 9.86
C GLY A 423 -11.27 -11.83 8.36
N MET A 424 -11.22 -13.06 7.84
CA MET A 424 -10.96 -13.40 6.45
C MET A 424 -12.21 -13.97 5.78
N ASP A 425 -12.33 -13.72 4.48
CA ASP A 425 -13.43 -14.24 3.66
C ASP A 425 -13.16 -15.66 3.14
N VAL A 426 -14.23 -16.32 2.71
CA VAL A 426 -14.20 -17.64 2.07
C VAL A 426 -14.33 -17.48 0.55
N PHE A 427 -13.47 -18.17 -0.22
CA PHE A 427 -13.63 -18.23 -1.67
C PHE A 427 -14.96 -18.87 -2.11
N THR A 428 -15.51 -18.37 -3.21
CA THR A 428 -16.64 -19.02 -3.90
C THR A 428 -16.13 -20.16 -4.77
N TYR A 429 -16.62 -21.37 -4.53
CA TYR A 429 -16.21 -22.57 -5.26
C TYR A 429 -17.23 -23.01 -6.33
N PRO A 430 -16.78 -23.49 -7.51
CA PRO A 430 -15.38 -23.64 -7.94
C PRO A 430 -14.72 -22.27 -8.18
N LEU A 431 -13.44 -22.17 -7.82
CA LEU A 431 -12.61 -20.99 -8.05
C LEU A 431 -12.61 -20.60 -9.53
N ASP A 432 -12.48 -19.31 -9.80
CA ASP A 432 -12.50 -18.81 -11.16
C ASP A 432 -11.26 -19.24 -11.95
N PRO A 433 -11.35 -19.35 -13.29
CA PRO A 433 -10.29 -19.94 -14.10
C PRO A 433 -8.94 -19.21 -14.01
N TRP A 434 -8.95 -17.94 -13.61
CA TRP A 434 -7.79 -17.07 -13.51
C TRP A 434 -7.09 -17.11 -12.13
N HIS A 435 -7.69 -17.76 -11.13
CA HIS A 435 -7.08 -17.97 -9.82
C HIS A 435 -5.77 -18.76 -9.97
N ALA A 436 -4.64 -18.19 -9.55
CA ALA A 436 -3.34 -18.86 -9.60
C ALA A 436 -2.83 -19.30 -8.23
N PHE A 437 -3.16 -18.55 -7.18
CA PHE A 437 -2.91 -18.86 -5.77
C PHE A 437 -3.76 -17.95 -4.89
N GLY A 438 -4.16 -18.41 -3.70
CA GLY A 438 -4.76 -17.55 -2.69
C GLY A 438 -4.74 -18.13 -1.28
N LEU A 439 -5.14 -17.30 -0.31
CA LEU A 439 -5.28 -17.60 1.11
C LEU A 439 -6.62 -17.04 1.62
N SER A 440 -7.35 -17.87 2.36
CA SER A 440 -8.67 -17.64 2.96
C SER A 440 -8.71 -18.17 4.40
N ASP A 441 -9.87 -18.12 5.04
CA ASP A 441 -10.16 -18.64 6.39
C ASP A 441 -9.56 -20.03 6.69
N ASP A 442 -9.61 -20.95 5.72
CA ASP A 442 -9.19 -22.35 5.84
C ASP A 442 -7.68 -22.56 6.02
N ASN A 443 -6.87 -21.54 5.78
CA ASN A 443 -5.49 -21.43 6.27
C ASN A 443 -5.20 -19.96 6.62
N ALA A 444 -5.96 -19.42 7.59
CA ALA A 444 -5.87 -18.02 8.00
C ALA A 444 -4.41 -17.59 8.27
N THR A 445 -3.94 -16.58 7.54
CA THR A 445 -2.60 -16.00 7.69
C THR A 445 -2.61 -14.59 7.13
N TYR A 446 -2.71 -13.60 8.02
CA TYR A 446 -2.60 -12.19 7.64
C TYR A 446 -1.22 -11.87 7.06
N GLY A 447 -1.19 -10.89 6.16
CA GLY A 447 0.02 -10.54 5.43
C GLY A 447 -0.10 -9.28 4.58
N TRP A 448 1.03 -8.90 4.01
CA TRP A 448 1.17 -7.73 3.15
C TRP A 448 1.97 -8.09 1.91
N SER A 449 1.79 -7.30 0.85
CA SER A 449 2.44 -7.53 -0.43
C SER A 449 3.68 -6.65 -0.56
N ARG A 450 4.79 -7.20 -1.07
CA ARG A 450 5.99 -6.42 -1.43
C ARG A 450 6.25 -6.51 -2.93
N LEU A 451 6.26 -5.35 -3.60
CA LEU A 451 6.60 -5.24 -5.01
C LEU A 451 8.06 -4.77 -5.13
N HIS A 452 8.88 -5.49 -5.88
CA HIS A 452 10.27 -5.14 -6.20
C HIS A 452 10.38 -4.79 -7.68
N PHE A 453 10.76 -3.56 -7.99
CA PHE A 453 11.04 -3.09 -9.34
C PHE A 453 12.53 -3.27 -9.61
N TYR A 454 12.92 -4.30 -10.35
CA TYR A 454 14.33 -4.61 -10.59
C TYR A 454 14.94 -3.78 -11.72
N ASN A 455 14.14 -3.51 -12.74
CA ASN A 455 14.49 -2.69 -13.89
C ASN A 455 13.19 -2.39 -14.66
N GLN A 456 13.34 -1.80 -15.85
CA GLN A 456 12.23 -1.43 -16.73
C GLN A 456 11.29 -2.58 -17.08
N THR A 457 11.73 -3.85 -17.02
CA THR A 457 10.99 -4.99 -17.60
C THR A 457 10.68 -6.13 -16.63
N HIS A 458 11.33 -6.18 -15.45
CA HIS A 458 11.07 -7.20 -14.42
C HIS A 458 10.58 -6.58 -13.11
N LEU A 459 9.36 -6.98 -12.70
CA LEU A 459 8.74 -6.68 -11.42
C LEU A 459 8.49 -8.00 -10.68
N ARG A 460 8.87 -8.08 -9.41
CA ARG A 460 8.57 -9.25 -8.55
C ARG A 460 7.59 -8.88 -7.45
N HIS A 461 6.52 -9.64 -7.33
CA HIS A 461 5.62 -9.62 -6.18
C HIS A 461 6.01 -10.70 -5.18
N GLU A 462 5.84 -10.40 -3.89
CA GLU A 462 5.92 -11.33 -2.76
C GLU A 462 4.70 -11.09 -1.86
N PHE A 463 4.02 -12.15 -1.43
CA PHE A 463 3.14 -12.09 -0.25
C PHE A 463 3.95 -12.48 0.99
N VAL A 464 3.99 -11.59 1.97
CA VAL A 464 4.74 -11.72 3.23
C VAL A 464 3.75 -12.01 4.35
N ALA A 465 3.86 -13.18 4.98
CA ALA A 465 3.07 -13.52 6.17
C ALA A 465 3.52 -12.66 7.36
N SER A 466 2.58 -11.95 7.97
CA SER A 466 2.88 -10.99 9.03
C SER A 466 3.46 -11.63 10.28
N ASN A 467 3.00 -12.84 10.60
CA ASN A 467 3.34 -13.52 11.85
C ASN A 467 4.81 -13.96 11.99
N ASN A 468 5.52 -14.15 10.86
CA ASN A 468 6.89 -14.67 10.84
C ASN A 468 7.78 -14.11 9.72
N ASP A 469 7.30 -13.12 8.96
CA ASP A 469 7.98 -12.48 7.83
C ASP A 469 8.32 -13.41 6.65
N SER A 470 7.81 -14.65 6.62
CA SER A 470 8.07 -15.58 5.53
C SER A 470 7.30 -15.21 4.27
N ILE A 471 7.92 -15.48 3.11
CA ILE A 471 7.29 -15.30 1.80
C ILE A 471 6.52 -16.58 1.50
N LEU A 472 5.18 -16.53 1.52
CA LEU A 472 4.33 -17.69 1.22
C LEU A 472 4.04 -17.83 -0.27
N ASP A 473 4.04 -16.71 -0.99
CA ASP A 473 3.81 -16.67 -2.42
C ASP A 473 4.69 -15.61 -3.10
N THR A 474 5.09 -15.87 -4.34
CA THR A 474 5.89 -14.93 -5.12
C THR A 474 5.76 -15.21 -6.61
N THR A 475 5.80 -14.17 -7.44
CA THR A 475 5.75 -14.28 -8.89
C THR A 475 6.49 -13.09 -9.52
N ILE A 476 7.13 -13.32 -10.66
CA ILE A 476 7.77 -12.28 -11.47
C ILE A 476 6.88 -12.00 -12.67
N LEU A 477 6.46 -10.74 -12.82
CA LEU A 477 5.89 -10.22 -14.04
C LEU A 477 7.03 -9.69 -14.92
N TYR A 478 7.14 -10.26 -16.12
CA TYR A 478 7.93 -9.69 -17.20
C TYR A 478 7.02 -8.87 -18.12
N LYS A 479 7.44 -7.65 -18.48
CA LYS A 479 6.82 -6.80 -19.50
C LYS A 479 7.94 -6.25 -20.37
N ALA A 480 7.82 -6.36 -21.69
CA ALA A 480 8.85 -5.88 -22.61
C ALA A 480 8.80 -4.36 -22.81
N HIS A 481 7.59 -3.77 -22.70
CA HIS A 481 7.28 -2.36 -23.01
C HIS A 481 7.67 -1.89 -24.42
N ASP A 482 7.88 -2.84 -25.34
CA ASP A 482 8.28 -2.63 -26.74
C ASP A 482 7.29 -1.79 -27.59
N THR A 483 6.11 -1.44 -27.05
CA THR A 483 5.10 -0.62 -27.74
C THR A 483 5.52 0.85 -27.90
N VAL A 484 6.54 1.31 -27.16
CA VAL A 484 7.00 2.72 -27.18
C VAL A 484 8.44 2.84 -27.68
N VAL A 485 8.61 3.47 -28.85
CA VAL A 485 9.94 3.75 -29.42
C VAL A 485 10.56 4.96 -28.72
N CYS A 486 11.35 4.69 -27.69
CA CYS A 486 12.01 5.74 -26.92
C CYS A 486 13.14 6.44 -27.72
N PRO A 487 13.25 7.77 -27.64
CA PRO A 487 14.37 8.50 -28.25
C PRO A 487 15.70 7.97 -27.71
N SER A 488 16.61 7.54 -28.59
CA SER A 488 17.94 7.14 -28.17
C SER A 488 18.65 8.31 -27.49
N ARG A 489 19.07 8.12 -26.22
CA ARG A 489 19.89 9.09 -25.48
C ARG A 489 21.23 9.26 -26.19
N ASN A 490 21.31 10.18 -27.15
CA ASN A 490 22.53 10.55 -27.85
C ASN A 490 23.50 11.23 -26.86
N THR A 491 24.42 10.45 -26.30
CA THR A 491 25.41 10.88 -25.30
C THR A 491 26.57 11.69 -25.91
N THR A 492 26.24 12.74 -26.67
CA THR A 492 27.20 13.74 -27.15
C THR A 492 26.62 15.16 -27.21
N SER A 493 26.44 15.77 -26.04
CA SER A 493 26.53 17.24 -25.90
C SER A 493 27.03 17.61 -24.51
N SER A 494 28.34 17.83 -24.39
CA SER A 494 28.95 18.44 -23.21
C SER A 494 28.58 19.92 -23.12
N ALA A 495 27.37 20.22 -22.63
CA ALA A 495 26.95 21.56 -22.26
C ALA A 495 27.49 21.88 -20.86
N SER A 496 28.56 22.67 -20.79
CA SER A 496 29.14 23.12 -19.53
C SER A 496 28.14 24.01 -18.79
N ALA A 497 27.54 23.50 -17.72
CA ALA A 497 26.68 24.27 -16.83
C ALA A 497 27.52 25.31 -16.06
N SER A 498 27.56 26.54 -16.57
CA SER A 498 28.12 27.67 -15.84
C SER A 498 27.19 28.06 -14.69
N SER A 499 27.69 27.95 -13.47
CA SER A 499 26.96 28.34 -12.25
C SER A 499 26.62 29.83 -12.26
N LEU A 500 25.33 30.16 -12.23
CA LEU A 500 24.82 31.49 -11.90
C LEU A 500 23.81 31.37 -10.76
N LEU A 501 24.27 31.68 -9.54
CA LEU A 501 23.43 31.91 -8.37
C LEU A 501 22.70 33.26 -8.52
N PRO A 502 21.36 33.32 -8.40
CA PRO A 502 20.65 34.57 -8.20
C PRO A 502 20.59 34.93 -6.71
N SER A 503 21.10 36.11 -6.35
CA SER A 503 21.03 36.64 -4.99
C SER A 503 19.67 37.29 -4.69
N ASN A 504 19.07 36.96 -3.54
CA ASN A 504 18.03 37.66 -2.77
C ASN A 504 17.32 38.88 -3.39
N THR A 505 15.98 38.90 -3.37
CA THR A 505 15.18 39.62 -2.34
C THR A 505 13.68 39.52 -2.61
N ALA A 506 12.88 39.53 -1.54
CA ALA A 506 11.42 39.46 -1.62
C ALA A 506 10.76 40.84 -1.74
N ALA A 507 9.66 40.91 -2.50
CA ALA A 507 8.60 41.89 -2.32
C ALA A 507 7.29 41.37 -2.95
N ALA A 508 6.21 41.32 -2.18
CA ALA A 508 4.90 40.91 -2.66
C ALA A 508 4.10 42.09 -3.23
N SER A 509 3.37 41.90 -4.32
CA SER A 509 2.17 42.70 -4.62
C SER A 509 1.22 42.00 -5.60
N SER A 510 -0.07 42.25 -5.33
CA SER A 510 -1.27 41.62 -5.84
C SER A 510 -1.74 41.99 -7.25
N LEU A 511 -2.41 41.02 -7.90
CA LEU A 511 -3.61 41.14 -8.75
C LEU A 511 -3.59 41.82 -10.15
N SER A 512 -4.13 41.03 -11.09
CA SER A 512 -5.22 41.35 -12.06
C SER A 512 -4.93 41.35 -13.58
N THR A 513 -5.68 40.44 -14.22
CA THR A 513 -6.07 40.27 -15.63
C THR A 513 -5.97 41.46 -16.61
N SER A 514 -5.49 41.20 -17.84
CA SER A 514 -6.34 41.20 -19.05
C SER A 514 -5.60 40.79 -20.35
N SER A 515 -6.39 40.48 -21.38
CA SER A 515 -6.06 39.83 -22.66
C SER A 515 -5.41 40.71 -23.74
N ALA A 516 -4.60 40.13 -24.65
CA ALA A 516 -4.97 39.85 -26.06
C ALA A 516 -3.80 39.79 -27.10
N ALA A 517 -3.93 38.83 -28.03
CA ALA A 517 -3.54 38.87 -29.46
C ALA A 517 -2.06 39.03 -29.95
N ALA A 518 -1.48 37.89 -30.34
CA ALA A 518 -0.78 37.58 -31.61
C ALA A 518 -0.06 38.65 -32.47
N SER A 519 1.20 38.38 -32.87
CA SER A 519 1.55 38.10 -34.29
C SER A 519 3.04 37.72 -34.55
N THR A 520 3.25 36.60 -35.26
CA THR A 520 4.32 36.21 -36.22
C THR A 520 5.57 37.09 -36.45
N ALA A 521 6.77 36.47 -36.52
CA ALA A 521 7.55 36.25 -37.77
C ALA A 521 9.09 36.13 -37.57
N SER A 522 9.62 35.06 -38.18
CA SER A 522 11.03 34.65 -38.34
C SER A 522 11.95 35.65 -39.09
N ALA A 523 13.24 35.69 -38.73
CA ALA A 523 14.38 35.38 -39.64
C ALA A 523 15.72 36.08 -39.25
N ALA A 524 16.82 35.31 -39.25
CA ALA A 524 18.21 35.82 -39.34
C ALA A 524 18.64 35.88 -40.84
N PRO A 525 19.79 36.48 -41.24
CA PRO A 525 21.10 35.81 -41.04
C PRO A 525 22.39 36.69 -41.04
N SER A 526 23.55 36.00 -40.95
CA SER A 526 24.85 36.27 -41.63
C SER A 526 25.94 37.19 -41.04
N SER A 527 26.88 36.54 -40.32
CA SER A 527 28.34 36.42 -40.61
C SER A 527 29.26 37.61 -41.01
N SER A 528 30.32 37.79 -40.21
CA SER A 528 31.74 38.03 -40.61
C SER A 528 32.65 37.75 -39.38
N GLY A 529 33.95 37.45 -39.43
CA GLY A 529 34.88 37.17 -40.53
C GLY A 529 36.36 37.38 -40.10
N ALA A 530 37.21 36.34 -40.20
CA ALA A 530 38.68 36.30 -39.94
C ALA A 530 39.18 36.51 -38.48
N GLY A 531 40.30 35.90 -38.02
CA GLY A 531 41.11 34.79 -38.56
C GLY A 531 42.54 34.71 -37.97
N ILE A 532 43.17 33.51 -38.01
CA ILE A 532 44.65 33.24 -37.94
C ILE A 532 45.32 33.56 -36.56
N SER A 533 46.20 32.76 -35.91
CA SER A 533 46.90 31.45 -36.08
C SER A 533 47.49 31.00 -34.71
N ALA A 534 48.19 29.88 -34.44
CA ALA A 534 48.61 28.67 -35.19
C ALA A 534 49.00 27.50 -34.22
N SER A 535 48.99 26.27 -34.75
CA SER A 535 49.78 25.06 -34.40
C SER A 535 50.23 24.74 -32.95
N ALA A 536 49.75 23.58 -32.45
CA ALA A 536 50.60 22.55 -31.83
C ALA A 536 50.01 21.15 -32.10
N SER A 537 50.86 20.14 -32.22
CA SER A 537 50.49 18.74 -32.50
C SER A 537 49.98 18.02 -31.24
N ALA A 538 48.95 17.18 -31.37
CA ALA A 538 48.48 16.28 -30.32
C ALA A 538 48.58 14.82 -30.79
N SER A 539 49.12 13.96 -29.91
CA SER A 539 49.31 12.52 -30.15
C SER A 539 47.98 11.79 -30.32
N ALA A 540 47.93 10.79 -31.21
CA ALA A 540 46.86 9.81 -31.19
C ALA A 540 46.93 9.03 -29.86
N GLY A 541 45.80 9.00 -29.13
CA GLY A 541 45.66 8.21 -27.92
C GLY A 541 45.28 6.76 -28.23
N THR A 542 45.78 5.83 -27.43
CA THR A 542 45.41 4.40 -27.47
C THR A 542 43.90 4.23 -27.24
N PRO A 543 43.21 3.28 -27.91
CA PRO A 543 41.81 3.00 -27.62
C PRO A 543 41.60 2.65 -26.14
N ALA A 544 40.57 3.23 -25.52
CA ALA A 544 40.17 2.83 -24.18
C ALA A 544 39.71 1.37 -24.20
N SER A 545 40.29 0.54 -23.33
CA SER A 545 39.77 -0.81 -23.08
C SER A 545 38.53 -0.67 -22.20
N TYR A 546 37.47 -1.42 -22.51
CA TYR A 546 36.25 -1.46 -21.73
C TYR A 546 36.08 -2.85 -21.12
N THR A 547 35.50 -2.91 -19.93
CA THR A 547 35.12 -4.15 -19.25
C THR A 547 33.62 -4.15 -18.98
N THR A 548 33.02 -5.33 -19.04
CA THR A 548 31.60 -5.53 -18.73
C THR A 548 31.47 -5.96 -17.27
N SER A 549 30.58 -5.31 -16.53
CA SER A 549 30.19 -5.71 -15.17
C SER A 549 28.71 -6.04 -15.17
N THR A 550 28.39 -7.29 -14.84
CA THR A 550 27.01 -7.80 -14.79
C THR A 550 26.63 -7.99 -13.33
N VAL A 551 25.53 -7.36 -12.92
CA VAL A 551 24.96 -7.53 -11.57
C VAL A 551 23.83 -8.55 -11.66
N LEU A 552 23.94 -9.59 -10.84
CA LEU A 552 23.01 -10.70 -10.77
C LEU A 552 22.27 -10.66 -9.44
N SER A 553 20.95 -10.81 -9.46
CA SER A 553 20.20 -11.27 -8.29
C SER A 553 20.28 -12.80 -8.26
N THR A 554 20.47 -13.38 -7.09
CA THR A 554 20.49 -14.83 -6.90
C THR A 554 19.50 -15.17 -5.79
N THR A 555 18.31 -15.64 -6.17
CA THR A 555 17.29 -16.11 -5.23
C THR A 555 17.53 -17.58 -4.98
N VAL A 556 17.67 -17.97 -3.71
CA VAL A 556 17.84 -19.37 -3.30
C VAL A 556 16.64 -19.75 -2.45
N TYR A 557 15.83 -20.69 -2.93
CA TYR A 557 14.60 -21.14 -2.26
C TYR A 557 14.48 -22.66 -2.28
N THR A 558 13.73 -23.22 -1.33
CA THR A 558 13.49 -24.67 -1.24
C THR A 558 12.04 -24.95 -1.62
N VAL A 559 11.81 -25.87 -2.55
CA VAL A 559 10.45 -26.24 -2.96
C VAL A 559 9.80 -27.10 -1.88
N THR A 560 8.84 -26.53 -1.15
CA THR A 560 8.12 -27.16 -0.02
C THR A 560 6.86 -27.92 -0.46
N SER A 561 6.28 -27.57 -1.61
CA SER A 561 5.12 -28.25 -2.20
C SER A 561 5.08 -28.06 -3.73
N CYS A 562 4.22 -28.82 -4.43
CA CYS A 562 3.86 -28.57 -5.83
C CYS A 562 2.40 -28.93 -6.07
N ALA A 563 1.79 -28.34 -7.11
CA ALA A 563 0.46 -28.72 -7.57
C ALA A 563 0.39 -30.20 -8.02
N PRO A 564 -0.78 -30.88 -7.89
CA PRO A 564 -0.95 -32.31 -8.22
C PRO A 564 -0.64 -32.69 -9.68
N THR A 565 -0.58 -31.72 -10.58
CA THR A 565 -0.28 -31.88 -12.01
C THR A 565 1.23 -31.95 -12.31
N VAL A 566 2.10 -31.57 -11.35
CA VAL A 566 3.56 -31.53 -11.54
C VAL A 566 4.15 -32.93 -11.33
N THR A 567 4.27 -33.67 -12.43
CA THR A 567 4.74 -35.08 -12.44
C THR A 567 6.19 -35.30 -11.98
N ASN A 568 7.02 -34.25 -11.89
CA ASN A 568 8.40 -34.31 -11.41
C ASN A 568 8.70 -33.14 -10.44
N CYS A 569 7.94 -33.01 -9.37
CA CYS A 569 8.14 -31.98 -8.36
C CYS A 569 9.52 -32.12 -7.67
N PRO A 570 10.38 -31.08 -7.67
CA PRO A 570 11.70 -31.11 -7.02
C PRO A 570 11.58 -30.81 -5.50
N LEU A 571 10.68 -31.53 -4.82
CA LEU A 571 10.43 -31.40 -3.38
C LEU A 571 11.73 -31.47 -2.55
N HIS A 572 11.88 -30.52 -1.64
CA HIS A 572 13.04 -30.31 -0.78
C HIS A 572 14.37 -30.06 -1.53
N GLN A 573 14.35 -29.79 -2.84
CA GLN A 573 15.54 -29.34 -3.55
C GLN A 573 15.69 -27.83 -3.40
N VAL A 574 16.93 -27.42 -3.08
CA VAL A 574 17.36 -26.04 -3.12
C VAL A 574 17.46 -25.62 -4.58
N THR A 575 16.56 -24.75 -5.01
CA THR A 575 16.55 -24.15 -6.34
C THR A 575 17.24 -22.80 -6.27
N THR A 576 18.12 -22.54 -7.24
CA THR A 576 18.83 -21.27 -7.37
C THR A 576 18.41 -20.60 -8.67
N GLU A 577 17.67 -19.50 -8.55
CA GLU A 577 17.28 -18.65 -9.66
C GLU A 577 18.27 -17.48 -9.77
N VAL A 578 18.82 -17.26 -10.97
CA VAL A 578 19.82 -16.22 -11.22
C VAL A 578 19.28 -15.25 -12.27
N LEU A 579 18.85 -14.08 -11.83
CA LEU A 579 18.32 -13.01 -12.67
C LEU A 579 19.42 -11.98 -12.97
N THR A 580 19.58 -11.62 -14.24
CA THR A 580 20.48 -10.51 -14.60
C THR A 580 19.75 -9.19 -14.39
N LEU A 581 20.09 -8.46 -13.32
CA LEU A 581 19.46 -7.18 -12.99
C LEU A 581 19.83 -6.12 -14.03
N TYR A 582 21.14 -5.96 -14.27
CA TYR A 582 21.67 -5.09 -15.32
C TYR A 582 23.11 -5.45 -15.68
N THR A 583 23.56 -4.98 -16.84
CA THR A 583 24.93 -5.09 -17.31
C THR A 583 25.44 -3.72 -17.71
N THR A 584 26.54 -3.27 -17.08
CA THR A 584 27.18 -1.98 -17.36
C THR A 584 28.55 -2.17 -18.03
N VAL A 585 28.97 -1.20 -18.84
CA VAL A 585 30.24 -1.22 -19.57
C VAL A 585 31.13 -0.10 -19.04
N CYS A 586 32.13 -0.46 -18.25
CA CYS A 586 33.03 0.47 -17.57
C CYS A 586 34.34 0.62 -18.37
N PRO A 587 34.90 1.84 -18.52
CA PRO A 587 36.26 2.01 -19.04
C PRO A 587 37.29 1.47 -18.03
N VAL A 588 38.29 0.73 -18.52
CA VAL A 588 39.36 0.16 -17.70
C VAL A 588 40.43 1.23 -17.46
N THR A 589 40.35 1.91 -16.31
CA THR A 589 41.42 2.78 -15.84
C THR A 589 42.60 1.94 -15.35
N ALA A 590 43.80 2.17 -15.89
CA ALA A 590 45.00 1.49 -15.41
C ALA A 590 45.34 1.96 -13.98
N ALA A 591 45.37 1.04 -13.02
CA ALA A 591 45.74 1.34 -11.65
C ALA A 591 47.24 1.66 -11.54
N GLU A 592 47.59 2.83 -10.99
CA GLU A 592 48.99 3.16 -10.70
C GLU A 592 49.53 2.22 -9.60
N THR A 593 50.66 1.58 -9.88
CA THR A 593 51.32 0.68 -8.94
C THR A 593 52.13 1.48 -7.91
N THR A 594 51.52 1.87 -6.80
CA THR A 594 52.22 2.51 -5.68
C THR A 594 52.95 1.47 -4.82
N THR A 595 54.25 1.31 -5.06
CA THR A 595 55.12 0.49 -4.22
C THR A 595 55.35 1.15 -2.85
N HIS A 596 54.64 0.69 -1.82
CA HIS A 596 54.93 1.05 -0.43
C HIS A 596 55.74 -0.04 0.29
N THR A 597 56.98 0.30 0.65
CA THR A 597 57.84 -0.52 1.50
C THR A 597 57.44 -0.37 2.98
N GLY A 598 56.97 -1.46 3.61
CA GLY A 598 56.66 -1.52 5.03
C GLY A 598 56.89 -2.94 5.60
N LYS A 599 57.68 -3.05 6.68
CA LYS A 599 58.06 -4.31 7.34
C LYS A 599 57.02 -4.67 8.43
N PRO A 600 56.73 -5.97 8.72
CA PRO A 600 55.49 -6.33 9.40
C PRO A 600 55.57 -6.24 10.93
N THR A 601 54.40 -6.03 11.54
CA THR A 601 54.15 -6.18 12.98
C THR A 601 53.17 -7.33 13.19
N LYS A 602 53.53 -8.32 14.04
CA LYS A 602 52.61 -9.35 14.52
C LYS A 602 51.76 -8.81 15.67
N THR A 603 50.47 -9.13 15.67
CA THR A 603 49.71 -9.39 16.89
C THR A 603 48.85 -10.64 16.64
N GLU A 604 48.76 -11.50 17.64
CA GLU A 604 48.05 -12.78 17.57
C GLU A 604 46.54 -12.59 17.82
N THR A 605 45.71 -13.42 17.17
CA THR A 605 44.32 -13.66 17.58
C THR A 605 44.15 -15.16 17.80
N ALA A 606 43.46 -15.54 18.87
CA ALA A 606 43.45 -16.91 19.37
C ALA A 606 42.55 -17.88 18.56
N GLU A 607 42.93 -19.14 18.65
CA GLU A 607 42.35 -20.33 18.02
C GLU A 607 41.06 -20.79 18.74
N GLY A 608 40.11 -21.38 18.00
CA GLY A 608 38.76 -21.70 18.49
C GLY A 608 38.02 -22.86 17.79
N THR A 609 38.78 -23.73 17.11
CA THR A 609 38.47 -25.15 16.81
C THR A 609 37.06 -25.54 16.35
N GLU A 610 36.90 -25.71 15.03
CA GLU A 610 35.90 -26.63 14.46
C GLU A 610 36.27 -28.10 14.74
N THR A 611 35.32 -29.01 14.67
CA THR A 611 35.62 -30.45 14.62
C THR A 611 34.64 -31.16 13.68
N GLU A 612 35.02 -31.26 12.40
CA GLU A 612 34.41 -32.21 11.49
C GLU A 612 34.72 -33.65 11.93
N THR A 613 33.84 -34.60 11.60
CA THR A 613 34.20 -36.02 11.58
C THR A 613 33.54 -36.69 10.39
N GLU A 614 34.24 -36.63 9.25
CA GLU A 614 33.89 -37.40 8.06
C GLU A 614 34.07 -38.90 8.34
N THR A 615 33.17 -39.75 7.84
CA THR A 615 33.41 -41.20 7.76
C THR A 615 32.78 -41.77 6.50
N ALA A 616 33.60 -41.91 5.46
CA ALA A 616 33.20 -42.54 4.21
C ALA A 616 33.10 -44.07 4.35
N VAL A 617 32.02 -44.67 3.86
CA VAL A 617 31.94 -46.10 3.55
C VAL A 617 31.34 -46.29 2.16
N ALA A 618 32.14 -46.81 1.23
CA ALA A 618 31.68 -47.20 -0.09
C ALA A 618 31.28 -48.69 -0.10
N THR A 619 30.17 -49.06 -0.76
CA THR A 619 30.21 -50.06 -1.84
C THR A 619 28.90 -50.27 -2.61
N LYS A 620 29.08 -50.70 -3.87
CA LYS A 620 28.22 -51.60 -4.69
C LYS A 620 26.94 -51.05 -5.34
N GLN A 621 27.17 -50.58 -6.55
CA GLN A 621 26.36 -50.82 -7.75
C GLN A 621 25.80 -52.28 -7.81
N SER A 622 24.52 -52.43 -8.15
CA SER A 622 23.88 -53.70 -8.55
C SER A 622 22.92 -53.46 -9.72
N THR A 623 22.71 -54.48 -10.54
CA THR A 623 22.14 -54.39 -11.89
C THR A 623 20.61 -54.53 -11.97
N SER A 624 20.07 -54.01 -13.07
CA SER A 624 18.72 -54.16 -13.63
C SER A 624 18.13 -55.60 -13.58
N PRO A 625 16.81 -55.77 -13.74
CA PRO A 625 16.30 -55.96 -15.12
C PRO A 625 15.00 -55.19 -15.46
N ALA A 626 14.79 -55.01 -16.77
CA ALA A 626 13.61 -54.40 -17.36
C ALA A 626 12.39 -55.33 -17.39
N HIS A 627 11.19 -54.75 -17.51
CA HIS A 627 10.00 -55.41 -18.04
C HIS A 627 9.34 -54.57 -19.13
N THR A 628 8.81 -55.24 -20.15
CA THR A 628 8.36 -54.66 -21.44
C THR A 628 6.86 -54.82 -21.67
N GLY A 629 6.26 -53.85 -22.38
CA GLY A 629 4.94 -53.96 -23.02
C GLY A 629 3.78 -53.30 -22.22
N ALA A 630 2.72 -52.79 -22.86
CA ALA A 630 2.41 -52.71 -24.30
C ALA A 630 1.41 -51.56 -24.58
N ALA A 631 1.19 -51.22 -25.85
CA ALA A 631 0.30 -50.12 -26.27
C ALA A 631 -1.05 -50.60 -26.84
N GLY A 632 -2.05 -49.71 -26.79
CA GLY A 632 -3.39 -49.84 -27.40
C GLY A 632 -4.50 -49.27 -26.51
N GLY A 633 -5.57 -48.63 -26.99
CA GLY A 633 -5.88 -48.20 -28.36
C GLY A 633 -7.30 -47.57 -28.46
N SER A 634 -7.39 -46.35 -29.01
CA SER A 634 -8.51 -45.73 -29.74
C SER A 634 -10.01 -46.05 -29.44
N SER A 635 -10.74 -44.98 -29.03
CA SER A 635 -11.94 -44.41 -29.70
C SER A 635 -13.37 -44.51 -29.08
N PRO A 636 -14.28 -43.53 -29.39
CA PRO A 636 -15.53 -43.21 -28.66
C PRO A 636 -16.82 -43.57 -29.48
N PRO A 637 -18.08 -43.09 -29.23
CA PRO A 637 -18.53 -41.70 -29.55
C PRO A 637 -19.83 -41.12 -28.86
N LYS A 638 -20.27 -39.92 -29.31
CA LYS A 638 -21.56 -39.17 -29.15
C LYS A 638 -21.65 -38.20 -27.94
N GLY A 639 -22.13 -36.95 -28.02
CA GLY A 639 -22.94 -36.20 -29.01
C GLY A 639 -24.37 -35.96 -28.46
N SER A 640 -24.89 -34.75 -28.25
CA SER A 640 -25.29 -33.70 -29.23
C SER A 640 -25.61 -32.32 -28.59
N ALA A 641 -25.83 -31.26 -29.39
CA ALA A 641 -25.96 -29.84 -28.97
C ALA A 641 -27.42 -29.25 -29.03
N PRO A 642 -27.72 -27.93 -29.22
CA PRO A 642 -28.50 -27.09 -28.27
C PRO A 642 -29.81 -26.48 -28.85
N PRO A 643 -30.48 -25.54 -28.14
CA PRO A 643 -30.74 -24.18 -28.70
C PRO A 643 -30.71 -23.04 -27.63
N GLN A 644 -30.09 -21.87 -27.88
CA GLN A 644 -30.66 -20.59 -28.41
C GLN A 644 -31.91 -19.97 -27.73
N GLY A 645 -31.81 -18.67 -27.34
CA GLY A 645 -32.92 -17.69 -27.49
C GLY A 645 -33.27 -16.78 -26.29
N SER A 646 -32.88 -15.49 -26.36
CA SER A 646 -33.43 -14.34 -25.58
C SER A 646 -34.82 -13.89 -26.15
N PRO A 647 -35.58 -12.84 -25.68
CA PRO A 647 -35.24 -11.71 -24.77
C PRO A 647 -36.33 -11.13 -23.80
N TYR A 648 -35.94 -10.12 -22.99
CA TYR A 648 -36.69 -8.97 -22.39
C TYR A 648 -38.18 -9.08 -21.96
N ALA A 649 -38.48 -8.71 -20.68
CA ALA A 649 -39.49 -7.67 -20.28
C ALA A 649 -39.56 -7.46 -18.74
N THR A 650 -40.11 -6.32 -18.30
CA THR A 650 -40.02 -5.76 -16.92
C THR A 650 -41.32 -5.82 -16.07
N ALA A 651 -41.13 -5.80 -14.74
CA ALA A 651 -42.05 -5.29 -13.69
C ALA A 651 -43.34 -6.11 -13.33
N PRO A 652 -43.98 -5.86 -12.16
CA PRO A 652 -43.40 -5.64 -10.82
C PRO A 652 -44.12 -6.40 -9.66
N GLY A 653 -43.37 -6.76 -8.61
CA GLY A 653 -43.79 -6.89 -7.20
C GLY A 653 -44.87 -7.91 -6.78
N GLN A 654 -44.62 -8.64 -5.67
CA GLN A 654 -45.62 -8.99 -4.63
C GLN A 654 -44.95 -9.53 -3.37
N ASN A 655 -45.39 -9.03 -2.20
CA ASN A 655 -45.02 -9.54 -0.87
C ASN A 655 -45.34 -11.03 -0.71
N LYS A 656 -44.46 -11.78 -0.04
CA LYS A 656 -44.84 -13.10 0.50
C LYS A 656 -44.19 -13.43 1.83
N THR A 657 -44.93 -13.17 2.90
CA THR A 657 -44.65 -13.64 4.26
C THR A 657 -44.65 -15.17 4.31
N ILE A 658 -43.63 -15.78 4.91
CA ILE A 658 -43.65 -17.20 5.29
C ILE A 658 -43.21 -17.33 6.75
N THR A 659 -44.13 -17.81 7.57
CA THR A 659 -43.89 -18.28 8.94
C THR A 659 -43.27 -19.68 8.93
N ALA A 660 -42.28 -19.93 9.78
CA ALA A 660 -41.77 -21.28 10.08
C ALA A 660 -41.89 -21.61 11.58
N SER A 661 -42.03 -22.89 11.89
CA SER A 661 -42.50 -23.42 13.18
C SER A 661 -41.44 -24.26 13.90
N SER A 662 -41.61 -24.40 15.21
CA SER A 662 -40.72 -25.02 16.19
C SER A 662 -40.40 -26.52 16.06
N ALA A 663 -39.16 -26.87 16.48
CA ALA A 663 -38.77 -28.09 17.25
C ALA A 663 -38.81 -29.47 16.52
N PRO A 664 -38.14 -30.56 17.01
CA PRO A 664 -37.57 -30.77 18.37
C PRO A 664 -36.14 -31.41 18.44
N SER A 665 -35.75 -31.84 19.65
CA SER A 665 -34.40 -32.23 20.08
C SER A 665 -34.22 -33.71 20.49
N SER A 666 -32.99 -34.24 20.39
CA SER A 666 -32.41 -35.40 21.13
C SER A 666 -30.88 -35.44 20.86
N VAL A 667 -29.94 -35.36 21.82
CA VAL A 667 -29.56 -36.22 22.97
C VAL A 667 -28.82 -37.53 22.61
N VAL A 668 -27.49 -37.55 22.84
CA VAL A 668 -26.72 -38.70 23.40
C VAL A 668 -25.60 -38.14 24.30
N THR A 669 -25.24 -38.84 25.39
CA THR A 669 -24.33 -38.40 26.45
C THR A 669 -23.22 -39.41 26.79
N SER A 670 -22.02 -38.93 27.16
CA SER A 670 -21.09 -39.56 28.12
C SER A 670 -20.00 -38.56 28.55
N GLY A 671 -19.51 -38.48 29.80
CA GLY A 671 -19.99 -39.11 31.04
C GLY A 671 -18.88 -39.45 32.08
N ALA A 672 -18.34 -38.45 32.79
CA ALA A 672 -17.64 -38.53 34.11
C ALA A 672 -17.03 -37.14 34.45
N GLY A 673 -16.98 -36.64 35.69
CA GLY A 673 -17.57 -37.07 36.96
C GLY A 673 -17.37 -36.00 38.05
N HIS A 674 -18.29 -35.89 39.02
CA HIS A 674 -18.27 -34.83 40.05
C HIS A 674 -17.28 -35.09 41.19
N VAL A 675 -16.70 -34.00 41.72
CA VAL A 675 -16.69 -33.70 43.18
C VAL A 675 -16.94 -32.20 43.35
N ALA A 676 -17.72 -31.80 44.36
CA ALA A 676 -18.10 -30.41 44.63
C ALA A 676 -17.58 -29.91 45.98
N GLU A 677 -17.39 -28.59 46.08
CA GLU A 677 -17.29 -27.72 47.27
C GLU A 677 -16.33 -28.09 48.43
N GLN A 678 -15.46 -27.14 48.82
CA GLN A 678 -15.77 -26.26 49.96
C GLN A 678 -14.77 -25.11 50.20
N VAL A 679 -15.27 -24.12 50.96
CA VAL A 679 -14.59 -23.01 51.68
C VAL A 679 -14.22 -21.76 50.88
N ALA A 680 -15.05 -20.72 51.04
CA ALA A 680 -14.67 -19.32 50.86
C ALA A 680 -14.14 -18.72 52.18
N GLY A 681 -13.27 -17.71 52.10
CA GLY A 681 -13.00 -16.82 53.24
C GLY A 681 -11.68 -16.06 53.21
N MET A 682 -11.77 -14.73 53.45
CA MET A 682 -10.68 -13.80 53.84
C MET A 682 -9.62 -13.51 52.74
N TRP A 683 -9.25 -12.26 52.41
CA TRP A 683 -9.32 -10.99 53.16
C TRP A 683 -9.71 -9.77 52.31
N LEU A 684 -10.19 -8.73 52.98
CA LEU A 684 -10.36 -7.37 52.47
C LEU A 684 -9.25 -6.45 53.05
N ALA A 685 -8.84 -5.43 52.29
CA ALA A 685 -8.18 -4.18 52.71
C ALA A 685 -6.78 -4.21 53.39
N VAL A 686 -5.74 -3.81 52.63
CA VAL A 686 -4.73 -2.77 52.94
C VAL A 686 -4.22 -2.29 51.56
N LEU A 687 -4.22 -1.02 51.15
CA LEU A 687 -3.28 0.03 51.55
C LEU A 687 -3.78 1.42 51.09
N ALA A 688 -3.92 2.34 52.05
CA ALA A 688 -3.90 3.77 51.78
C ALA A 688 -2.87 4.41 52.72
N GLY A 689 -1.89 5.11 52.13
CA GLY A 689 -1.04 6.10 52.83
C GLY A 689 0.13 5.56 53.67
N VAL A 690 1.33 5.69 53.12
CA VAL A 690 2.44 6.35 53.82
C VAL A 690 3.18 7.25 52.82
N ALA A 691 3.04 8.56 52.98
CA ALA A 691 4.04 9.51 52.52
C ALA A 691 4.96 9.83 53.71
N VAL A 692 6.28 9.88 53.48
CA VAL A 692 7.33 10.62 54.25
C VAL A 692 8.73 10.09 53.89
N LEU A 693 9.68 11.00 53.60
CA LEU A 693 11.14 10.78 53.38
C LEU A 693 11.51 9.84 52.21
N LEU A 694 11.85 10.33 51.02
CA LEU A 694 12.95 11.28 50.74
C LEU A 694 12.74 12.02 49.41
#